data_AF-A0A933WS81-F1
#
_entry.id   AF-A0A933WS81-F1
#
_cell.length_a   1.000
_cell.length_b   1.000
_cell.length_c   1.000
_cell.angle_alpha   90.00
_cell.angle_beta   90.00
_cell.angle_gamma   90.00
#
_symmetry.space_group_name_H-M   'P 1'
#
loop_
_entity.id
_entity.type
_entity.pdbx_description
1 polymer ?
#
loop_
_entity_poly.entity_id
_entity_poly.type
_entity_poly.pdbx_seq_one_letter_code
_entity_poly.pdbx_strand_id
1 'polypeptide(L)'
;MKKCKQAFIVVALVGLVMCVYCQEQNKPEISVAVEPASAQISPAPVPVKPEPAYPDILGPVELSYLKSALRAIKMTPQDLLYRKNLMPDMPYRLKAVDRLMANPLEVPFYADKLARCIAGAGNNADLNLIISKSALELDLSVEESEEPGSENSSEPVITEEQTKNLPVNISKVLQRVAVDMDSAGALVKEAFAGLSEEGKKNLAEHGANFDIFQGYDSLNREKLLSGSLIICRDIGFAREQLSAWKEPVYGKPASEFGLPETAAKGGILFYAQTKIGEVIVGDSGPNEYYRDFSLIIDIGGDDIYTCRAGGTDGRTEPPAAVCIDMAGNNQFTARMKETPPKHEDSDKLEPGNDRIDLCHGAALAGIGVLAVFGNGNNTFSAGDWSQGAAFLGAGILYRSGTGNDSYQGLDCVQGASSLGIGILIDNAGDDKYKATFASQGFGAEGGFGLLLDRTGNDNYYAGGRYEDYPQRPKGSFIAMSQGFGYGLRPGCSGGIGALIDNAGDDFHLLDNQFGMGGSYWYGFGMMVDDIGNDIYHTGKDGDYDGYTLGAPIHLAAACMIDRAGNDEYNGNKIGPAVGWDMSPGWLIDGGGDDKFSSDAEWNWIAAGVQNGCGFLIKKNGNLSFEGRNCPCGQANRDDGSIGILLSLGGNGSYKNVAPKMRSNTWWSGPAGDQNSMWCIGIDEQASPDFKPDSSIAEWPSRMPGRIPDMPETSMEGIERVDSTPYKGVIDSAMNLKQQDKAGEAIKLLEDVRGNDSFDPELLYELAALYSGDDNNRALTGLAEAVKCGFSDMNRLANDTRFTAVRELPGYGEVAIQAASHSLSQEEMDKLWIECVKEQGAHWDKSEVARNKFKELGRPGIYYAIPKMISGDGYEQSWASMLVTYHGKNAVPVLMDHLRVKDKNMKRVIISLIGEIGDPRATEALLPYLGQGGLTDVACIALGQLKDKRAVPGLIKLSETDRFKESELFRKLISVALGRIADPSAVPHLIKGIGDTYFWVRYPSEEALTAIGEPAVPALIETVQQGRFPACAHALAALGRIKDNKNRAYDVIVKELKNPDWAMRGFAAEALGEYGNQDAAVLLDDLNKTEPHPFVRHKIEWASGKFAEKK
;
A
#
# COMPACT_ATOMS: atom_id res chain seq x y z
N MET A 1 13.26 15.27 -18.12
CA MET A 1 13.34 14.17 -19.11
C MET A 1 13.92 12.84 -18.57
N LYS A 2 15.02 12.80 -17.80
CA LYS A 2 15.30 11.65 -16.88
C LYS A 2 14.34 11.58 -15.67
N LYS A 3 13.63 12.69 -15.40
CA LYS A 3 12.65 12.86 -14.30
C LYS A 3 11.27 12.18 -14.49
N CYS A 4 10.94 11.67 -15.69
CA CYS A 4 9.68 10.93 -15.90
C CYS A 4 9.84 9.40 -15.83
N LYS A 5 11.09 8.89 -15.82
CA LYS A 5 11.40 7.52 -15.32
C LYS A 5 11.28 7.43 -13.79
N GLN A 6 10.92 8.50 -13.08
CA GLN A 6 11.01 8.61 -11.62
C GLN A 6 9.66 8.53 -10.90
N ALA A 7 8.54 8.30 -11.61
CA ALA A 7 7.32 7.75 -11.01
C ALA A 7 7.21 6.22 -11.12
N PHE A 8 7.97 5.60 -12.02
CA PHE A 8 8.33 4.17 -11.98
C PHE A 8 8.75 3.71 -10.57
N ILE A 9 9.25 4.69 -9.82
CA ILE A 9 9.87 4.62 -8.52
C ILE A 9 9.39 5.89 -7.77
N VAL A 10 8.11 5.97 -7.38
CA VAL A 10 7.83 6.48 -6.02
C VAL A 10 8.32 5.43 -4.96
N VAL A 11 9.21 4.53 -5.40
CA VAL A 11 10.31 3.95 -4.64
C VAL A 11 9.86 2.72 -3.90
N ALA A 12 9.51 1.65 -4.62
CA ALA A 12 8.92 0.50 -3.96
C ALA A 12 7.66 0.88 -3.11
N LEU A 13 7.16 2.11 -3.28
CA LEU A 13 6.28 3.02 -2.53
C LEU A 13 6.00 2.86 -1.03
N VAL A 14 6.42 1.78 -0.42
CA VAL A 14 7.33 1.64 0.74
C VAL A 14 7.65 0.15 0.72
N GLY A 15 8.70 -0.27 0.02
CA GLY A 15 9.05 -1.68 -0.10
C GLY A 15 9.24 -2.27 1.30
N LEU A 16 8.25 -3.04 1.78
CA LEU A 16 8.25 -3.78 3.04
C LEU A 16 8.47 -3.00 4.37
N VAL A 17 8.89 -1.73 4.39
CA VAL A 17 9.52 -1.15 5.60
C VAL A 17 9.04 0.28 5.90
N MET A 18 7.81 0.37 6.38
CA MET A 18 7.54 0.84 7.74
C MET A 18 6.46 -0.10 8.30
N CYS A 19 6.76 -1.41 8.28
CA CYS A 19 6.03 -2.40 9.04
C CYS A 19 6.30 -2.12 10.53
N VAL A 20 5.61 -1.09 11.08
CA VAL A 20 5.86 -0.35 12.34
C VAL A 20 6.60 0.99 12.11
N TYR A 21 5.97 2.14 12.45
CA TYR A 21 6.53 3.38 13.08
C TYR A 21 6.17 4.77 12.45
N CYS A 22 5.59 5.65 13.30
CA CYS A 22 5.35 7.12 13.24
C CYS A 22 4.17 7.70 12.43
N GLN A 23 3.06 8.17 13.03
CA GLN A 23 2.82 9.33 13.94
C GLN A 23 3.09 10.74 13.35
N GLU A 24 1.98 11.41 12.96
CA GLU A 24 1.50 12.71 13.48
C GLU A 24 2.20 14.06 13.09
N GLN A 25 1.47 15.01 12.44
CA GLN A 25 0.96 16.30 13.03
C GLN A 25 0.53 17.44 12.04
N ASN A 26 -0.70 17.97 12.24
CA ASN A 26 -1.20 19.39 12.28
C ASN A 26 -1.01 20.36 11.06
N LYS A 27 -1.96 21.13 10.48
CA LYS A 27 -3.19 21.93 10.85
C LYS A 27 -3.66 22.76 9.59
N PRO A 28 -4.70 23.66 9.54
CA PRO A 28 -5.88 23.98 10.39
C PRO A 28 -7.26 24.06 9.64
N GLU A 29 -8.31 24.41 10.40
CA GLU A 29 -9.77 24.55 10.18
C GLU A 29 -10.33 25.22 8.89
N ILE A 30 -11.45 24.68 8.36
CA ILE A 30 -12.57 25.45 7.76
C ILE A 30 -13.90 24.79 8.14
N SER A 31 -14.76 25.53 8.85
CA SER A 31 -16.13 25.13 9.21
C SER A 31 -17.12 25.47 8.10
N VAL A 32 -17.94 24.51 7.64
CA VAL A 32 -19.21 24.81 6.95
C VAL A 32 -20.30 23.88 7.48
N ALA A 33 -21.33 24.49 8.08
CA ALA A 33 -22.52 23.81 8.56
C ALA A 33 -23.52 23.65 7.41
N VAL A 34 -24.05 22.43 7.21
CA VAL A 34 -25.29 22.22 6.44
C VAL A 34 -26.08 21.06 7.06
N GLU A 35 -27.34 21.34 7.44
CA GLU A 35 -28.32 20.38 7.95
C GLU A 35 -28.86 19.45 6.84
N PRO A 36 -29.33 18.23 7.18
CA PRO A 36 -29.82 17.27 6.18
C PRO A 36 -31.28 17.54 5.80
N ALA A 37 -31.55 17.64 4.49
CA ALA A 37 -32.91 17.56 3.95
C ALA A 37 -33.16 16.14 3.41
N SER A 38 -34.16 15.48 3.98
CA SER A 38 -34.70 14.18 3.57
C SER A 38 -35.44 14.25 2.23
N ALA A 39 -35.19 13.30 1.32
CA ALA A 39 -36.18 12.85 0.34
C ALA A 39 -35.84 11.45 -0.20
N GLN A 40 -36.70 10.48 0.09
CA GLN A 40 -36.73 9.14 -0.50
C GLN A 40 -37.27 9.23 -1.94
N ILE A 41 -36.56 8.72 -2.94
CA ILE A 41 -37.18 8.17 -4.17
C ILE A 41 -36.31 6.99 -4.67
N SER A 42 -36.91 5.81 -4.73
CA SER A 42 -36.34 4.58 -5.30
C SER A 42 -36.91 4.38 -6.71
N PRO A 43 -36.11 4.17 -7.78
CA PRO A 43 -36.63 3.73 -9.06
C PRO A 43 -36.68 2.19 -9.14
N ALA A 44 -37.77 1.69 -9.71
CA ALA A 44 -38.07 0.27 -9.83
C ALA A 44 -37.10 -0.49 -10.78
N PRO A 45 -36.83 -1.78 -10.52
CA PRO A 45 -35.88 -2.58 -11.29
C PRO A 45 -36.40 -2.95 -12.68
N VAL A 46 -35.53 -2.85 -13.68
CA VAL A 46 -35.71 -3.37 -15.04
C VAL A 46 -35.56 -4.92 -15.03
N PRO A 47 -36.35 -5.70 -15.80
CA PRO A 47 -36.34 -7.15 -15.70
C PRO A 47 -35.12 -7.77 -16.40
N VAL A 48 -34.32 -8.51 -15.63
CA VAL A 48 -33.15 -9.28 -16.09
C VAL A 48 -33.65 -10.58 -16.75
N LYS A 49 -33.11 -10.93 -17.93
CA LYS A 49 -33.34 -12.24 -18.59
C LYS A 49 -32.72 -13.36 -17.73
N PRO A 50 -33.29 -14.59 -17.74
CA PRO A 50 -32.82 -15.67 -16.87
C PRO A 50 -31.39 -16.11 -17.24
N GLU A 51 -30.53 -16.11 -16.23
CA GLU A 51 -29.14 -16.61 -16.28
C GLU A 51 -29.10 -18.11 -16.66
N PRO A 52 -28.06 -18.59 -17.37
CA PRO A 52 -27.78 -20.02 -17.46
C PRO A 52 -27.62 -20.62 -16.05
N ALA A 53 -28.29 -21.75 -15.80
CA ALA A 53 -28.36 -22.37 -14.48
C ALA A 53 -27.06 -23.10 -14.12
N TYR A 54 -26.09 -22.37 -13.59
CA TYR A 54 -24.98 -22.97 -12.87
C TYR A 54 -25.38 -23.14 -11.40
N PRO A 55 -24.96 -24.24 -10.73
CA PRO A 55 -25.16 -24.37 -9.29
C PRO A 55 -24.42 -23.24 -8.56
N ASP A 56 -24.99 -22.78 -7.44
CA ASP A 56 -24.34 -21.78 -6.57
C ASP A 56 -22.89 -22.21 -6.25
N ILE A 57 -21.95 -21.24 -6.29
CA ILE A 57 -20.53 -21.52 -6.04
C ILE A 57 -20.33 -22.21 -4.69
N LEU A 58 -21.11 -21.82 -3.67
CA LEU A 58 -21.25 -22.53 -2.40
C LEU A 58 -22.72 -22.91 -2.18
N GLY A 59 -23.01 -24.20 -2.19
CA GLY A 59 -24.35 -24.73 -2.00
C GLY A 59 -24.71 -24.99 -0.53
N PRO A 60 -25.91 -25.55 -0.27
CA PRO A 60 -26.37 -25.86 1.07
C PRO A 60 -25.45 -26.83 1.84
N VAL A 61 -24.75 -27.72 1.13
CA VAL A 61 -23.85 -28.71 1.72
C VAL A 61 -22.58 -28.02 2.23
N GLU A 62 -21.90 -27.26 1.37
CA GLU A 62 -20.68 -26.52 1.69
C GLU A 62 -20.92 -25.56 2.86
N LEU A 63 -22.02 -24.81 2.82
CA LEU A 63 -22.42 -23.89 3.89
C LEU A 63 -22.74 -24.63 5.19
N SER A 64 -23.29 -25.86 5.13
CA SER A 64 -23.55 -26.68 6.30
C SER A 64 -22.24 -27.15 6.95
N TYR A 65 -21.26 -27.58 6.15
CA TYR A 65 -19.93 -27.94 6.65
C TYR A 65 -19.20 -26.73 7.24
N LEU A 66 -19.22 -25.58 6.58
CA LEU A 66 -18.64 -24.34 7.10
C LEU A 66 -19.25 -23.93 8.44
N LYS A 67 -20.58 -23.96 8.55
CA LYS A 67 -21.29 -23.69 9.82
C LYS A 67 -20.95 -24.73 10.89
N SER A 68 -20.73 -25.98 10.50
CA SER A 68 -20.36 -27.05 11.42
C SER A 68 -18.92 -26.90 11.91
N ALA A 69 -17.99 -26.50 11.03
CA ALA A 69 -16.62 -26.12 11.39
C ALA A 69 -16.63 -24.99 12.43
N LEU A 70 -17.33 -23.89 12.16
CA LEU A 70 -17.46 -22.77 13.09
C LEU A 70 -18.07 -23.22 14.44
N ARG A 71 -19.15 -24.00 14.41
CA ARG A 71 -19.79 -24.50 15.65
C ARG A 71 -18.86 -25.39 16.47
N ALA A 72 -18.03 -26.21 15.83
CA ALA A 72 -17.08 -27.08 16.54
C ALA A 72 -16.10 -26.28 17.39
N ILE A 73 -15.74 -25.06 16.95
CA ILE A 73 -14.86 -24.15 17.69
C ILE A 73 -15.63 -23.07 18.47
N LYS A 74 -16.94 -23.29 18.67
CA LYS A 74 -17.86 -22.41 19.42
C LYS A 74 -18.00 -21.01 18.78
N MET A 75 -17.92 -20.94 17.45
CA MET A 75 -18.16 -19.74 16.65
C MET A 75 -19.43 -19.86 15.80
N THR A 76 -19.90 -18.72 15.35
CA THR A 76 -20.99 -18.51 14.39
C THR A 76 -20.47 -17.65 13.24
N PRO A 77 -21.19 -17.58 12.10
CA PRO A 77 -20.87 -16.62 11.04
C PRO A 77 -20.76 -15.16 11.52
N GLN A 78 -21.50 -14.79 12.58
CA GLN A 78 -21.44 -13.45 13.16
C GLN A 78 -20.07 -13.13 13.78
N ASP A 79 -19.35 -14.17 14.23
CA ASP A 79 -18.01 -14.04 14.77
C ASP A 79 -16.97 -13.82 13.66
N LEU A 80 -17.35 -13.88 12.37
CA LEU A 80 -16.47 -13.59 11.23
C LEU A 80 -16.54 -12.13 10.74
N LEU A 81 -17.51 -11.33 11.17
CA LEU A 81 -17.71 -9.97 10.66
C LEU A 81 -16.65 -8.97 11.14
N TYR A 82 -16.18 -8.09 10.24
CA TYR A 82 -15.37 -6.92 10.60
C TYR A 82 -16.28 -5.71 10.89
N ARG A 83 -15.98 -4.92 11.93
CA ARG A 83 -16.84 -3.76 12.28
C ARG A 83 -16.55 -2.55 11.40
N LYS A 84 -17.62 -1.88 10.95
CA LYS A 84 -17.58 -0.66 10.11
C LYS A 84 -16.78 0.50 10.73
N ASN A 85 -16.72 0.59 12.06
CA ASN A 85 -16.15 1.73 12.78
C ASN A 85 -14.62 1.63 13.01
N LEU A 86 -13.98 0.55 12.55
CA LEU A 86 -12.52 0.32 12.68
C LEU A 86 -11.71 0.95 11.55
N MET A 87 -12.36 1.70 10.66
CA MET A 87 -11.82 2.06 9.35
C MET A 87 -12.00 3.57 9.11
N PRO A 88 -10.92 4.37 8.99
CA PRO A 88 -11.02 5.79 8.67
C PRO A 88 -11.73 6.01 7.34
N ASP A 89 -12.40 7.16 7.19
CA ASP A 89 -12.98 7.55 5.91
C ASP A 89 -11.85 7.97 4.95
N MET A 90 -11.81 7.38 3.76
CA MET A 90 -10.69 7.48 2.82
C MET A 90 -11.21 7.76 1.42
N PRO A 91 -10.46 8.52 0.59
CA PRO A 91 -10.84 8.75 -0.80
C PRO A 91 -11.07 7.43 -1.56
N TYR A 92 -12.14 7.41 -2.35
CA TYR A 92 -12.57 6.30 -3.22
C TYR A 92 -12.81 4.96 -2.52
N ARG A 93 -13.09 4.98 -1.21
CA ARG A 93 -13.48 3.77 -0.47
C ARG A 93 -14.77 3.18 -1.03
N LEU A 94 -14.66 1.99 -1.63
CA LEU A 94 -15.76 1.31 -2.31
C LEU A 94 -16.74 0.67 -1.31
N LYS A 95 -18.04 0.86 -1.53
CA LYS A 95 -19.11 0.21 -0.76
C LYS A 95 -19.07 -1.30 -0.87
N ALA A 96 -18.61 -1.84 -2.00
CA ALA A 96 -18.40 -3.26 -2.20
C ALA A 96 -17.39 -3.82 -1.18
N VAL A 97 -16.22 -3.20 -1.05
CA VAL A 97 -15.19 -3.61 -0.08
C VAL A 97 -15.73 -3.53 1.34
N ASP A 98 -16.42 -2.44 1.70
CA ASP A 98 -17.07 -2.31 3.01
C ASP A 98 -18.06 -3.43 3.31
N ARG A 99 -18.86 -3.83 2.31
CA ARG A 99 -19.81 -4.93 2.42
C ARG A 99 -19.11 -6.27 2.63
N LEU A 100 -18.07 -6.54 1.85
CA LEU A 100 -17.30 -7.79 1.92
C LEU A 100 -16.55 -7.92 3.25
N MET A 101 -16.03 -6.81 3.74
CA MET A 101 -15.45 -6.72 5.08
C MET A 101 -16.51 -6.90 6.17
N ALA A 102 -17.68 -6.27 6.04
CA ALA A 102 -18.77 -6.47 6.99
C ALA A 102 -19.29 -7.91 6.97
N ASN A 103 -19.20 -8.61 5.84
CA ASN A 103 -19.70 -9.98 5.67
C ASN A 103 -18.70 -10.87 4.90
N PRO A 104 -17.63 -11.38 5.55
CA PRO A 104 -16.60 -12.17 4.88
C PRO A 104 -17.07 -13.41 4.12
N LEU A 105 -18.22 -13.97 4.51
CA LEU A 105 -18.81 -15.12 3.81
C LEU A 105 -19.48 -14.73 2.48
N GLU A 106 -19.70 -13.44 2.21
CA GLU A 106 -20.26 -12.95 0.95
C GLU A 106 -19.21 -12.81 -0.16
N VAL A 107 -17.92 -12.77 0.18
CA VAL A 107 -16.80 -12.62 -0.77
C VAL A 107 -16.92 -13.55 -1.98
N PRO A 108 -17.04 -14.88 -1.83
CA PRO A 108 -17.11 -15.77 -2.98
C PRO A 108 -18.39 -15.60 -3.80
N PHE A 109 -19.53 -15.28 -3.16
CA PHE A 109 -20.78 -15.04 -3.89
C PHE A 109 -20.73 -13.74 -4.70
N TYR A 110 -20.06 -12.71 -4.16
CA TYR A 110 -19.85 -11.45 -4.86
C TYR A 110 -18.92 -11.63 -6.05
N ALA A 111 -17.77 -12.28 -5.85
CA ALA A 111 -16.81 -12.59 -6.91
C ALA A 111 -17.47 -13.42 -8.03
N ASP A 112 -18.17 -14.49 -7.66
CA ASP A 112 -18.91 -15.36 -8.57
C ASP A 112 -19.97 -14.59 -9.36
N LYS A 113 -20.78 -13.79 -8.68
CA LYS A 113 -21.82 -13.00 -9.32
C LYS A 113 -21.24 -11.97 -10.28
N LEU A 114 -20.17 -11.28 -9.89
CA LEU A 114 -19.50 -10.29 -10.74
C LEU A 114 -18.92 -10.98 -11.98
N ALA A 115 -18.21 -12.10 -11.80
CA ALA A 115 -17.66 -12.89 -12.90
C ALA A 115 -18.76 -13.36 -13.86
N ARG A 116 -19.85 -13.93 -13.35
CA ARG A 116 -20.98 -14.37 -14.17
C ARG A 116 -21.71 -13.24 -14.88
N CYS A 117 -21.81 -12.06 -14.24
CA CYS A 117 -22.39 -10.89 -14.88
C CYS A 117 -21.53 -10.41 -16.06
N ILE A 118 -20.20 -10.46 -15.91
CA ILE A 118 -19.24 -10.08 -16.93
C ILE A 118 -19.17 -11.14 -18.05
N ALA A 119 -19.01 -12.42 -17.69
CA ALA A 119 -18.89 -13.55 -18.61
C ALA A 119 -20.22 -13.88 -19.32
N GLY A 120 -21.35 -13.74 -18.62
CA GLY A 120 -22.70 -14.00 -19.16
C GLY A 120 -23.25 -12.93 -20.09
N ALA A 121 -22.54 -11.82 -20.25
CA ALA A 121 -22.78 -10.88 -21.33
C ALA A 121 -22.46 -11.59 -22.67
N GLY A 122 -23.46 -11.77 -23.55
CA GLY A 122 -23.28 -12.36 -24.88
C GLY A 122 -23.43 -11.37 -26.05
N ASN A 123 -22.49 -11.47 -27.01
CA ASN A 123 -22.37 -10.80 -28.32
C ASN A 123 -23.08 -9.44 -28.51
N ASN A 124 -22.27 -8.38 -28.63
CA ASN A 124 -22.57 -6.97 -28.94
C ASN A 124 -23.19 -6.11 -27.84
N ALA A 125 -23.96 -6.68 -26.90
CA ALA A 125 -24.45 -5.93 -25.73
C ALA A 125 -23.41 -5.91 -24.58
N ASP A 126 -22.25 -6.55 -24.78
CA ASP A 126 -21.36 -6.95 -23.70
C ASP A 126 -20.49 -5.83 -23.19
N LEU A 127 -19.89 -5.05 -24.09
CA LEU A 127 -18.99 -3.97 -23.68
C LEU A 127 -19.73 -2.93 -22.84
N ASN A 128 -20.93 -2.52 -23.25
CA ASN A 128 -21.74 -1.56 -22.48
C ASN A 128 -22.18 -2.12 -21.13
N LEU A 129 -22.57 -3.40 -21.08
CA LEU A 129 -22.92 -4.05 -19.83
C LEU A 129 -21.70 -4.12 -18.91
N ILE A 130 -20.54 -4.54 -19.42
CA ILE A 130 -19.29 -4.64 -18.66
C ILE A 130 -18.89 -3.26 -18.14
N ILE A 131 -18.83 -2.23 -18.98
CA ILE A 131 -18.52 -0.85 -18.58
C ILE A 131 -19.50 -0.35 -17.51
N SER A 132 -20.81 -0.54 -17.72
CA SER A 132 -21.83 -0.11 -16.76
C SER A 132 -21.70 -0.83 -15.42
N LYS A 133 -21.37 -2.13 -15.45
CA LYS A 133 -21.13 -2.91 -14.24
C LYS A 133 -19.85 -2.48 -13.54
N SER A 134 -18.75 -2.32 -14.28
CA SER A 134 -17.50 -1.77 -13.74
C SER A 134 -17.72 -0.41 -13.08
N ALA A 135 -18.46 0.50 -13.72
CA ALA A 135 -18.79 1.80 -13.13
C ALA A 135 -19.62 1.67 -11.84
N LEU A 136 -20.62 0.78 -11.84
CA LEU A 136 -21.46 0.54 -10.67
C LEU A 136 -20.66 -0.01 -9.48
N GLU A 137 -19.72 -0.92 -9.72
CA GLU A 137 -18.86 -1.45 -8.65
C GLU A 137 -17.84 -0.41 -8.14
N LEU A 138 -17.61 0.66 -8.90
CA LEU A 138 -16.86 1.83 -8.47
C LEU A 138 -17.71 2.91 -7.78
N ASP A 139 -18.98 2.59 -7.45
CA ASP A 139 -19.95 3.52 -6.86
C ASP A 139 -20.28 4.74 -7.75
N LEU A 140 -20.16 4.59 -9.07
CA LEU A 140 -20.44 5.63 -10.04
C LEU A 140 -21.79 5.38 -10.73
N SER A 141 -22.53 6.46 -10.99
CA SER A 141 -23.73 6.42 -11.83
C SER A 141 -23.39 6.92 -13.23
N VAL A 142 -23.55 6.05 -14.22
CA VAL A 142 -23.31 6.39 -15.63
C VAL A 142 -24.65 6.44 -16.36
N GLU A 143 -24.88 7.51 -17.10
CA GLU A 143 -26.07 7.66 -17.93
C GLU A 143 -25.78 7.10 -19.32
N GLU A 144 -26.63 6.19 -19.78
CA GLU A 144 -26.78 5.93 -21.22
C GLU A 144 -27.56 7.11 -21.79
N SER A 145 -26.92 7.96 -22.61
CA SER A 145 -27.63 9.03 -23.29
C SER A 145 -28.73 8.44 -24.19
N GLU A 146 -29.93 9.05 -24.20
CA GLU A 146 -30.95 8.76 -25.22
C GLU A 146 -30.36 8.92 -26.64
N GLU A 147 -30.89 8.17 -27.61
CA GLU A 147 -30.35 7.93 -28.96
C GLU A 147 -29.52 9.09 -29.57
N PRO A 148 -28.40 8.78 -30.26
CA PRO A 148 -27.56 9.79 -30.87
C PRO A 148 -28.37 10.55 -31.94
N GLY A 149 -28.54 11.86 -31.75
CA GLY A 149 -29.16 12.75 -32.74
C GLY A 149 -30.45 13.45 -32.34
N SER A 150 -30.97 13.32 -31.12
CA SER A 150 -32.08 14.18 -30.66
C SER A 150 -31.57 15.56 -30.18
N GLU A 151 -31.50 16.49 -31.12
CA GLU A 151 -31.77 17.92 -30.94
C GLU A 151 -30.67 18.93 -30.55
N ASN A 152 -29.35 18.65 -30.45
CA ASN A 152 -28.40 19.75 -30.14
C ASN A 152 -27.02 19.81 -30.83
N SER A 153 -26.69 18.95 -31.80
CA SER A 153 -25.49 19.17 -32.65
C SER A 153 -25.91 19.86 -33.95
N SER A 154 -25.60 21.15 -34.12
CA SER A 154 -26.03 21.94 -35.28
C SER A 154 -25.32 21.58 -36.60
N GLU A 155 -24.26 20.76 -36.58
CA GLU A 155 -23.53 20.33 -37.78
C GLU A 155 -23.01 18.88 -37.68
N PRO A 156 -23.23 18.04 -38.72
CA PRO A 156 -22.70 16.67 -38.77
C PRO A 156 -21.16 16.63 -38.87
N VAL A 157 -20.51 15.74 -38.11
CA VAL A 157 -19.04 15.56 -38.10
C VAL A 157 -18.51 15.16 -39.49
N ILE A 158 -19.23 14.27 -40.16
CA ILE A 158 -19.00 13.82 -41.53
C ILE A 158 -20.35 13.85 -42.26
N THR A 159 -20.40 14.52 -43.41
CA THR A 159 -21.63 14.70 -44.20
C THR A 159 -21.91 13.53 -45.15
N GLU A 160 -23.16 13.33 -45.55
CA GLU A 160 -23.54 12.36 -46.59
C GLU A 160 -22.82 12.61 -47.93
N GLU A 161 -22.58 13.88 -48.27
CA GLU A 161 -21.88 14.25 -49.51
C GLU A 161 -20.41 13.81 -49.49
N GLN A 162 -19.76 13.82 -48.32
CA GLN A 162 -18.38 13.34 -48.17
C GLN A 162 -18.28 11.81 -48.32
N THR A 163 -19.31 11.07 -47.92
CA THR A 163 -19.31 9.60 -47.94
C THR A 163 -20.09 9.01 -49.12
N LYS A 164 -20.61 9.83 -50.04
CA LYS A 164 -21.45 9.39 -51.17
C LYS A 164 -20.85 8.31 -52.07
N ASN A 165 -19.51 8.23 -52.10
CA ASN A 165 -18.76 7.26 -52.91
C ASN A 165 -18.38 6.00 -52.13
N LEU A 166 -18.68 5.92 -50.84
CA LEU A 166 -18.44 4.76 -50.01
C LEU A 166 -19.61 3.77 -50.09
N PRO A 167 -19.36 2.47 -49.90
CA PRO A 167 -20.40 1.50 -49.62
C PRO A 167 -21.30 1.95 -48.47
N VAL A 168 -22.61 1.72 -48.59
CA VAL A 168 -23.62 2.22 -47.64
C VAL A 168 -23.36 1.77 -46.19
N ASN A 169 -22.88 0.54 -45.98
CA ASN A 169 -22.58 0.03 -44.65
C ASN A 169 -21.40 0.78 -44.02
N ILE A 170 -20.33 1.00 -44.78
CA ILE A 170 -19.15 1.77 -44.34
C ILE A 170 -19.55 3.21 -44.03
N SER A 171 -20.34 3.86 -44.90
CA SER A 171 -20.84 5.22 -44.67
C SER A 171 -21.66 5.33 -43.39
N LYS A 172 -22.54 4.36 -43.10
CA LYS A 172 -23.36 4.34 -41.88
C LYS A 172 -22.51 4.24 -40.63
N VAL A 173 -21.54 3.33 -40.61
CA VAL A 173 -20.65 3.13 -39.47
C VAL A 173 -19.79 4.38 -39.24
N LEU A 174 -19.16 4.88 -40.29
CA LEU A 174 -18.29 6.06 -40.23
C LEU A 174 -19.01 7.29 -39.67
N GLN A 175 -20.20 7.61 -40.18
CA GLN A 175 -20.96 8.78 -39.72
C GLN A 175 -21.41 8.62 -38.26
N ARG A 176 -21.85 7.41 -37.90
CA ARG A 176 -22.40 7.13 -36.57
C ARG A 176 -21.33 7.12 -35.48
N VAL A 177 -20.23 6.38 -35.68
CA VAL A 177 -19.10 6.36 -34.73
C VAL A 177 -18.48 7.75 -34.57
N ALA A 178 -18.38 8.54 -35.64
CA ALA A 178 -17.85 9.90 -35.56
C ALA A 178 -18.70 10.85 -34.71
N VAL A 179 -20.04 10.73 -34.75
CA VAL A 179 -20.97 11.50 -33.90
C VAL A 179 -20.83 11.11 -32.43
N ASP A 180 -20.69 9.81 -32.17
CA ASP A 180 -20.52 9.29 -30.82
C ASP A 180 -19.18 9.70 -30.21
N MET A 181 -18.11 9.70 -30.99
CA MET A 181 -16.80 10.24 -30.58
C MET A 181 -16.84 11.73 -30.26
N ASP A 182 -17.59 12.53 -31.01
CA ASP A 182 -17.76 13.96 -30.74
C ASP A 182 -18.51 14.20 -29.43
N SER A 183 -19.60 13.45 -29.22
CA SER A 183 -20.41 13.50 -28.02
C SER A 183 -19.62 13.06 -26.78
N ALA A 184 -18.89 11.96 -26.89
CA ALA A 184 -17.97 11.49 -25.86
C ALA A 184 -16.87 12.52 -25.58
N GLY A 185 -16.30 13.13 -26.62
CA GLY A 185 -15.29 14.18 -26.47
C GLY A 185 -15.79 15.41 -25.72
N ALA A 186 -17.06 15.80 -25.90
CA ALA A 186 -17.70 16.86 -25.12
C ALA A 186 -17.83 16.48 -23.64
N LEU A 187 -18.23 15.24 -23.34
CA LEU A 187 -18.30 14.73 -21.97
C LEU A 187 -16.93 14.64 -21.30
N VAL A 188 -15.88 14.21 -22.02
CA VAL A 188 -14.50 14.26 -21.52
C VAL A 188 -14.12 15.69 -21.17
N LYS A 189 -14.32 16.65 -22.09
CA LYS A 189 -14.02 18.07 -21.82
C LYS A 189 -14.76 18.59 -20.58
N GLU A 190 -16.00 18.19 -20.40
CA GLU A 190 -16.80 18.55 -19.24
C GLU A 190 -16.33 17.87 -17.95
N ALA A 191 -15.88 16.62 -18.03
CA ALA A 191 -15.30 15.88 -16.90
C ALA A 191 -14.10 16.60 -16.28
N PHE A 192 -13.29 17.25 -17.10
CA PHE A 192 -12.11 18.01 -16.68
C PHE A 192 -12.39 19.51 -16.43
N ALA A 193 -13.62 20.00 -16.62
CA ALA A 193 -13.94 21.42 -16.51
C ALA A 193 -13.79 21.98 -15.08
N GLY A 194 -13.99 21.14 -14.06
CA GLY A 194 -13.87 21.49 -12.64
C GLY A 194 -12.42 21.65 -12.15
N LEU A 195 -11.42 21.17 -12.91
CA LEU A 195 -10.02 21.35 -12.54
C LEU A 195 -9.61 22.83 -12.55
N SER A 196 -8.84 23.24 -11.54
CA SER A 196 -8.19 24.55 -11.52
C SER A 196 -7.20 24.68 -12.69
N GLU A 197 -6.85 25.90 -13.10
CA GLU A 197 -5.84 26.10 -14.15
C GLU A 197 -4.48 25.52 -13.77
N GLU A 198 -4.14 25.50 -12.48
CA GLU A 198 -2.95 24.81 -11.95
C GLU A 198 -3.10 23.29 -12.01
N GLY A 199 -4.29 22.74 -11.72
CA GLY A 199 -4.60 21.31 -11.86
C GLY A 199 -4.54 20.85 -13.32
N LYS A 200 -5.10 21.62 -14.26
CA LYS A 200 -5.00 21.36 -15.72
C LYS A 200 -3.56 21.43 -16.19
N LYS A 201 -2.79 22.44 -15.75
CA LYS A 201 -1.37 22.57 -16.05
C LYS A 201 -0.56 21.40 -15.49
N ASN A 202 -0.81 21.00 -14.24
CA ASN A 202 -0.15 19.86 -13.62
C ASN A 202 -0.47 18.56 -14.35
N LEU A 203 -1.74 18.32 -14.71
CA LEU A 203 -2.15 17.17 -15.52
C LEU A 203 -1.47 17.18 -16.91
N ALA A 204 -1.37 18.34 -17.56
CA ALA A 204 -0.69 18.50 -18.84
C ALA A 204 0.84 18.27 -18.75
N GLU A 205 1.49 18.75 -17.69
CA GLU A 205 2.94 18.65 -17.50
C GLU A 205 3.39 17.28 -16.97
N HIS A 206 2.56 16.62 -16.16
CA HIS A 206 2.96 15.43 -15.38
C HIS A 206 2.29 14.13 -15.84
N GLY A 207 1.14 14.16 -16.54
CA GLY A 207 0.49 12.96 -17.07
C GLY A 207 0.14 11.94 -15.99
N ALA A 208 0.60 10.69 -16.11
CA ALA A 208 0.46 9.66 -15.06
C ALA A 208 1.22 9.99 -13.75
N ASN A 209 2.07 11.03 -13.75
CA ASN A 209 2.73 11.56 -12.55
C ASN A 209 1.89 12.66 -11.87
N PHE A 210 0.62 12.80 -12.26
CA PHE A 210 -0.34 13.66 -11.57
C PHE A 210 -0.44 13.19 -10.12
N ASP A 211 -0.22 14.12 -9.18
CA ASP A 211 -0.48 13.86 -7.77
C ASP A 211 -1.99 13.66 -7.61
N ILE A 212 -2.43 12.40 -7.55
CA ILE A 212 -3.85 12.02 -7.40
C ILE A 212 -4.52 12.69 -6.19
N PHE A 213 -3.73 13.25 -5.26
CA PHE A 213 -4.20 13.97 -4.08
C PHE A 213 -4.43 15.47 -4.29
N GLN A 214 -4.03 16.06 -5.42
CA GLN A 214 -4.25 17.48 -5.73
C GLN A 214 -5.22 17.68 -6.90
N GLY A 215 -6.52 17.79 -6.59
CA GLY A 215 -7.54 18.27 -7.53
C GLY A 215 -8.41 17.18 -8.16
N TYR A 216 -8.21 15.90 -7.85
CA TYR A 216 -9.05 14.83 -8.38
C TYR A 216 -10.51 14.91 -7.92
N ASP A 217 -10.80 15.38 -6.70
CA ASP A 217 -12.19 15.61 -6.25
C ASP A 217 -12.98 16.58 -7.16
N SER A 218 -12.28 17.32 -8.03
CA SER A 218 -12.86 18.23 -9.01
C SER A 218 -13.12 17.59 -10.39
N LEU A 219 -12.76 16.32 -10.59
CA LEU A 219 -13.02 15.55 -11.81
C LEU A 219 -14.38 14.87 -11.75
N ASN A 220 -15.19 15.06 -12.80
CA ASN A 220 -16.45 14.33 -12.93
C ASN A 220 -16.21 13.00 -13.67
N ARG A 221 -15.98 11.95 -12.88
CA ARG A 221 -15.71 10.59 -13.36
C ARG A 221 -16.90 9.95 -14.07
N GLU A 222 -18.12 10.27 -13.64
CA GLU A 222 -19.34 9.74 -14.24
C GLU A 222 -19.45 10.15 -15.70
N LYS A 223 -19.16 11.43 -16.01
CA LYS A 223 -19.15 11.93 -17.39
C LYS A 223 -18.09 11.26 -18.26
N LEU A 224 -16.91 11.04 -17.69
CA LEU A 224 -15.81 10.36 -18.37
C LEU A 224 -16.21 8.94 -18.80
N LEU A 225 -16.81 8.18 -17.88
CA LEU A 225 -17.26 6.80 -18.16
C LEU A 225 -18.53 6.76 -19.03
N SER A 226 -19.47 7.70 -18.87
CA SER A 226 -20.61 7.85 -19.79
C SER A 226 -20.17 8.07 -21.24
N GLY A 227 -19.09 8.83 -21.47
CA GLY A 227 -18.53 8.97 -22.82
C GLY A 227 -18.06 7.63 -23.42
N SER A 228 -17.51 6.74 -22.61
CA SER A 228 -17.08 5.41 -23.07
C SER A 228 -18.26 4.50 -23.45
N LEU A 229 -19.38 4.57 -22.71
CA LEU A 229 -20.61 3.85 -23.05
C LEU A 229 -21.19 4.27 -24.41
N ILE A 230 -21.13 5.57 -24.71
CA ILE A 230 -21.60 6.10 -26.00
C ILE A 230 -20.80 5.45 -27.13
N ILE A 231 -19.45 5.51 -27.07
CA ILE A 231 -18.60 4.93 -28.12
C ILE A 231 -18.79 3.41 -28.23
N CYS A 232 -18.79 2.68 -27.11
CA CYS A 232 -18.85 1.23 -27.10
C CYS A 232 -20.19 0.65 -27.58
N ARG A 233 -21.29 1.40 -27.44
CA ARG A 233 -22.59 1.04 -28.03
C ARG A 233 -22.47 0.82 -29.54
N ASP A 234 -21.73 1.68 -30.20
CA ASP A 234 -21.69 1.73 -31.66
C ASP A 234 -20.57 0.87 -32.26
N ILE A 235 -19.68 0.30 -31.43
CA ILE A 235 -18.76 -0.78 -31.82
C ILE A 235 -19.53 -2.04 -32.22
N GLY A 236 -20.58 -2.40 -31.46
CA GLY A 236 -21.40 -3.56 -31.81
C GLY A 236 -22.19 -3.36 -33.10
N PHE A 237 -22.70 -2.14 -33.32
CA PHE A 237 -23.30 -1.73 -34.59
C PHE A 237 -22.29 -1.79 -35.74
N ALA A 238 -21.07 -1.29 -35.53
CA ALA A 238 -20.00 -1.33 -36.53
C ALA A 238 -19.70 -2.77 -36.96
N ARG A 239 -19.53 -3.68 -36.00
CA ARG A 239 -19.36 -5.12 -36.25
C ARG A 239 -20.47 -5.66 -37.14
N GLU A 240 -21.74 -5.43 -36.78
CA GLU A 240 -22.88 -5.95 -37.54
C GLU A 240 -22.93 -5.42 -38.97
N GLN A 241 -22.75 -4.11 -39.17
CA GLN A 241 -22.83 -3.50 -40.50
C GLN A 241 -21.67 -3.93 -41.40
N LEU A 242 -20.45 -4.01 -40.84
CA LEU A 242 -19.24 -4.37 -41.59
C LEU A 242 -19.16 -5.88 -41.85
N SER A 243 -19.57 -6.74 -40.90
CA SER A 243 -19.63 -8.20 -41.12
C SER A 243 -20.78 -8.62 -42.06
N ALA A 244 -21.87 -7.84 -42.15
CA ALA A 244 -22.92 -8.10 -43.12
C ALA A 244 -22.48 -7.83 -44.57
N TRP A 245 -21.42 -7.05 -44.74
CA TRP A 245 -20.83 -6.75 -46.03
C TRP A 245 -19.79 -7.80 -46.41
N LYS A 246 -19.81 -8.26 -47.67
CA LYS A 246 -19.04 -9.44 -48.12
C LYS A 246 -18.13 -9.20 -49.31
N GLU A 247 -18.33 -8.10 -50.02
CA GLU A 247 -17.61 -7.83 -51.26
C GLU A 247 -16.34 -7.05 -50.93
N PRO A 248 -15.13 -7.53 -51.27
CA PRO A 248 -13.92 -6.76 -51.04
C PRO A 248 -13.95 -5.48 -51.88
N VAL A 249 -13.52 -4.37 -51.29
CA VAL A 249 -13.40 -3.09 -51.99
C VAL A 249 -12.00 -2.58 -51.79
N TYR A 250 -11.41 -2.13 -52.90
CA TYR A 250 -10.06 -1.59 -52.93
C TYR A 250 -10.10 -0.08 -53.16
N GLY A 251 -9.32 0.63 -52.37
CA GLY A 251 -9.22 2.07 -52.36
C GLY A 251 -8.16 2.62 -53.27
N LYS A 252 -7.91 3.91 -53.12
CA LYS A 252 -6.83 4.61 -53.81
C LYS A 252 -5.62 4.70 -52.89
N PRO A 253 -4.39 4.78 -53.41
CA PRO A 253 -3.21 5.00 -52.58
C PRO A 253 -3.38 6.24 -51.68
N ALA A 254 -2.85 6.19 -50.46
CA ALA A 254 -2.93 7.28 -49.48
C ALA A 254 -2.50 8.66 -50.03
N SER A 255 -1.54 8.67 -50.97
CA SER A 255 -1.05 9.89 -51.64
C SER A 255 -2.12 10.64 -52.45
N GLU A 256 -3.16 9.95 -52.95
CA GLU A 256 -4.29 10.60 -53.62
C GLU A 256 -5.20 11.39 -52.67
N PHE A 257 -5.11 11.11 -51.37
CA PHE A 257 -5.80 11.86 -50.31
C PHE A 257 -4.90 12.93 -49.67
N GLY A 258 -3.70 13.15 -50.21
CA GLY A 258 -2.72 14.10 -49.65
C GLY A 258 -1.98 13.58 -48.41
N LEU A 259 -2.11 12.29 -48.10
CA LEU A 259 -1.36 11.65 -47.02
C LEU A 259 0.02 11.21 -47.51
N PRO A 260 1.11 11.59 -46.82
CA PRO A 260 2.44 11.07 -47.15
C PRO A 260 2.53 9.58 -46.78
N GLU A 261 3.43 8.84 -47.42
CA GLU A 261 3.70 7.42 -47.08
C GLU A 261 4.16 7.21 -45.62
N THR A 262 4.63 8.28 -44.96
CA THR A 262 4.96 8.28 -43.53
C THR A 262 3.73 8.40 -42.64
N ALA A 263 2.53 8.52 -43.20
CA ALA A 263 1.27 8.55 -42.47
C ALA A 263 0.51 7.24 -42.61
N ALA A 264 0.28 6.80 -43.85
CA ALA A 264 -0.32 5.52 -44.15
C ALA A 264 0.15 4.99 -45.52
N LYS A 265 0.10 3.68 -45.72
CA LYS A 265 0.27 2.98 -47.00
C LYS A 265 -0.85 1.96 -47.19
N GLY A 266 -1.04 1.52 -48.43
CA GLY A 266 -2.15 0.66 -48.81
C GLY A 266 -3.27 1.44 -49.50
N GLY A 267 -4.42 0.80 -49.66
CA GLY A 267 -5.57 1.39 -50.30
C GLY A 267 -6.49 2.06 -49.28
N ILE A 268 -6.78 3.33 -49.51
CA ILE A 268 -7.62 4.15 -48.63
C ILE A 268 -8.95 4.42 -49.33
N LEU A 269 -10.05 4.20 -48.60
CA LEU A 269 -11.40 4.50 -49.07
C LEU A 269 -11.83 5.92 -48.71
N PHE A 270 -11.42 6.39 -47.54
CA PHE A 270 -11.82 7.68 -47.01
C PHE A 270 -10.73 8.29 -46.13
N TYR A 271 -10.56 9.59 -46.24
CA TYR A 271 -9.77 10.39 -45.32
C TYR A 271 -10.42 11.76 -45.14
N ALA A 272 -10.51 12.24 -43.90
CA ALA A 272 -10.93 13.59 -43.61
C ALA A 272 -10.27 14.12 -42.33
N GLN A 273 -9.92 15.41 -42.34
CA GLN A 273 -9.71 16.21 -41.14
C GLN A 273 -11.06 16.67 -40.62
N THR A 274 -11.35 16.39 -39.35
CA THR A 274 -12.65 16.67 -38.73
C THR A 274 -12.47 17.32 -37.36
N LYS A 275 -13.57 17.75 -36.72
CA LYS A 275 -13.52 18.29 -35.35
C LYS A 275 -13.14 17.26 -34.28
N ILE A 276 -13.27 15.96 -34.59
CA ILE A 276 -12.81 14.88 -33.71
C ILE A 276 -11.35 14.46 -34.01
N GLY A 277 -10.69 15.14 -34.97
CA GLY A 277 -9.35 14.85 -35.46
C GLY A 277 -9.33 14.11 -36.81
N GLU A 278 -8.22 13.44 -37.11
CA GLU A 278 -8.02 12.75 -38.39
C GLU A 278 -8.77 11.42 -38.43
N VAL A 279 -9.56 11.23 -39.48
CA VAL A 279 -10.36 10.01 -39.72
C VAL A 279 -9.88 9.34 -40.99
N ILE A 280 -9.65 8.03 -40.94
CA ILE A 280 -9.19 7.22 -42.07
C ILE A 280 -9.96 5.89 -42.15
N VAL A 281 -10.25 5.46 -43.39
CA VAL A 281 -10.85 4.15 -43.67
C VAL A 281 -9.96 3.39 -44.66
N GLY A 282 -9.41 2.26 -44.20
CA GLY A 282 -8.66 1.29 -45.00
C GLY A 282 -9.57 0.49 -45.93
N ASP A 283 -8.97 -0.11 -46.95
CA ASP A 283 -9.65 -0.98 -47.90
C ASP A 283 -9.52 -2.46 -47.51
N SER A 284 -9.90 -3.40 -48.38
CA SER A 284 -9.81 -4.84 -48.09
C SER A 284 -8.42 -5.45 -48.33
N GLY A 285 -7.41 -4.64 -48.64
CA GLY A 285 -6.03 -5.05 -48.86
C GLY A 285 -5.13 -4.74 -47.66
N PRO A 286 -3.86 -5.18 -47.68
CA PRO A 286 -2.93 -4.89 -46.60
C PRO A 286 -2.61 -3.39 -46.52
N ASN A 287 -2.84 -2.81 -45.35
CA ASN A 287 -2.64 -1.41 -45.02
C ASN A 287 -1.58 -1.24 -43.92
N GLU A 288 -0.86 -0.12 -43.96
CA GLU A 288 0.10 0.23 -42.92
C GLU A 288 -0.22 1.61 -42.36
N TYR A 289 -0.35 1.73 -41.03
CA TYR A 289 -0.70 2.96 -40.34
C TYR A 289 0.45 3.42 -39.42
N TYR A 290 1.06 4.55 -39.76
CA TYR A 290 2.22 5.10 -39.04
C TYR A 290 1.90 6.33 -38.21
N ARG A 291 0.98 7.17 -38.69
CA ARG A 291 0.52 8.37 -37.97
C ARG A 291 -0.60 8.00 -37.01
N ASP A 292 -0.67 8.72 -35.89
CA ASP A 292 -1.76 8.60 -34.93
C ASP A 292 -3.03 9.26 -35.52
N PHE A 293 -4.07 8.46 -35.74
CA PHE A 293 -5.40 8.89 -36.21
C PHE A 293 -6.41 8.81 -35.06
N SER A 294 -7.44 9.65 -35.12
CA SER A 294 -8.52 9.67 -34.12
C SER A 294 -9.50 8.54 -34.35
N LEU A 295 -9.85 8.27 -35.61
CA LEU A 295 -10.69 7.14 -36.01
C LEU A 295 -10.03 6.39 -37.15
N ILE A 296 -9.74 5.11 -36.93
CA ILE A 296 -9.32 4.15 -37.95
C ILE A 296 -10.44 3.13 -38.11
N ILE A 297 -10.90 2.92 -39.34
CA ILE A 297 -11.74 1.78 -39.70
C ILE A 297 -11.03 1.01 -40.81
N ASP A 298 -10.45 -0.13 -40.49
CA ASP A 298 -9.95 -1.09 -41.47
C ASP A 298 -11.00 -2.19 -41.68
N ILE A 299 -11.30 -2.47 -42.95
CA ILE A 299 -12.36 -3.41 -43.34
C ILE A 299 -11.80 -4.78 -43.72
N GLY A 300 -10.48 -4.97 -43.64
CA GLY A 300 -9.80 -6.26 -43.63
C GLY A 300 -8.51 -6.24 -44.42
N GLY A 301 -7.61 -7.17 -44.12
CA GLY A 301 -6.29 -7.23 -44.73
C GLY A 301 -5.28 -7.66 -43.69
N ASP A 302 -4.09 -8.11 -44.09
CA ASP A 302 -3.01 -8.34 -43.11
C ASP A 302 -2.27 -7.01 -42.92
N ASP A 303 -2.65 -6.28 -41.87
CA ASP A 303 -2.29 -4.88 -41.64
C ASP A 303 -1.18 -4.68 -40.62
N ILE A 304 -0.53 -3.52 -40.69
CA ILE A 304 0.53 -3.11 -39.76
C ILE A 304 0.17 -1.78 -39.11
N TYR A 305 -0.01 -1.78 -37.79
CA TYR A 305 -0.28 -0.60 -36.99
C TYR A 305 0.96 -0.26 -36.16
N THR A 306 1.66 0.81 -36.50
CA THR A 306 2.77 1.34 -35.69
C THR A 306 2.42 2.64 -34.95
N CYS A 307 1.20 3.11 -35.17
CA CYS A 307 0.59 4.23 -34.49
C CYS A 307 -0.05 3.84 -33.14
N ARG A 308 -0.62 4.82 -32.45
CA ARG A 308 -1.49 4.62 -31.28
C ARG A 308 -2.89 4.20 -31.73
N ALA A 309 -3.02 3.04 -32.38
CA ALA A 309 -4.32 2.54 -32.82
C ALA A 309 -5.29 2.44 -31.62
N GLY A 310 -6.37 3.24 -31.64
CA GLY A 310 -7.33 3.32 -30.53
C GLY A 310 -6.77 3.90 -29.23
N GLY A 311 -5.58 4.50 -29.25
CA GLY A 311 -4.89 5.00 -28.06
C GLY A 311 -4.91 6.53 -27.97
N THR A 312 -5.17 7.09 -26.78
CA THR A 312 -5.21 8.55 -26.60
C THR A 312 -4.59 9.03 -25.29
N ASP A 313 -3.96 10.20 -25.39
CA ASP A 313 -3.53 10.97 -24.22
C ASP A 313 -4.72 11.68 -23.55
N GLY A 314 -5.78 12.01 -24.30
CA GLY A 314 -6.98 12.70 -23.80
C GLY A 314 -6.77 14.17 -23.41
N ARG A 315 -5.52 14.60 -23.16
CA ARG A 315 -5.16 15.95 -22.67
C ARG A 315 -5.04 17.02 -23.77
N THR A 316 -4.57 16.66 -24.97
CA THR A 316 -4.18 17.63 -26.02
C THR A 316 -4.98 17.53 -27.32
N GLU A 317 -6.16 16.91 -27.26
CA GLU A 317 -6.98 16.49 -28.42
C GLU A 317 -6.29 15.41 -29.31
N PRO A 318 -7.05 14.43 -29.83
CA PRO A 318 -8.48 14.21 -29.60
C PRO A 318 -8.74 13.57 -28.22
N PRO A 319 -9.85 13.92 -27.54
CA PRO A 319 -10.22 13.36 -26.24
C PRO A 319 -10.60 11.86 -26.30
N ALA A 320 -10.91 11.36 -27.49
CA ALA A 320 -11.18 9.95 -27.75
C ALA A 320 -10.45 9.47 -29.01
N ALA A 321 -10.03 8.20 -29.01
CA ALA A 321 -9.45 7.53 -30.17
C ALA A 321 -10.07 6.14 -30.33
N VAL A 322 -10.48 5.80 -31.55
CA VAL A 322 -11.14 4.54 -31.88
C VAL A 322 -10.44 3.89 -33.06
N CYS A 323 -10.13 2.60 -32.95
CA CYS A 323 -9.67 1.77 -34.06
C CYS A 323 -10.57 0.55 -34.16
N ILE A 324 -11.09 0.32 -35.36
CA ILE A 324 -11.92 -0.84 -35.71
C ILE A 324 -11.22 -1.55 -36.84
N ASP A 325 -10.92 -2.82 -36.65
CA ASP A 325 -10.28 -3.69 -37.63
C ASP A 325 -11.12 -4.96 -37.79
N MET A 326 -11.48 -5.30 -39.03
CA MET A 326 -12.51 -6.31 -39.31
C MET A 326 -11.99 -7.71 -39.61
N ALA A 327 -10.75 -7.87 -40.07
CA ALA A 327 -10.17 -9.16 -40.42
C ALA A 327 -8.67 -9.06 -40.72
N GLY A 328 -7.92 -10.13 -40.44
CA GLY A 328 -6.52 -10.25 -40.84
C GLY A 328 -5.61 -10.82 -39.77
N ASN A 329 -4.37 -11.14 -40.13
CA ASN A 329 -3.30 -11.45 -39.18
C ASN A 329 -2.49 -10.18 -38.90
N ASN A 330 -2.98 -9.37 -37.97
CA ASN A 330 -2.58 -7.98 -37.88
C ASN A 330 -1.43 -7.75 -36.89
N GLN A 331 -0.54 -6.82 -37.24
CA GLN A 331 0.61 -6.45 -36.42
C GLN A 331 0.39 -5.09 -35.79
N PHE A 332 -0.13 -5.09 -34.57
CA PHE A 332 -0.23 -3.94 -33.67
C PHE A 332 1.09 -3.73 -32.93
N THR A 333 2.05 -3.16 -33.65
CA THR A 333 3.44 -3.03 -33.21
C THR A 333 3.81 -1.57 -33.08
N ALA A 334 3.62 -1.02 -31.88
CA ALA A 334 3.91 0.37 -31.57
C ALA A 334 5.32 0.77 -32.02
N ARG A 335 5.45 1.93 -32.67
CA ARG A 335 6.76 2.44 -33.14
C ARG A 335 7.74 2.64 -31.98
N MET A 336 9.02 2.69 -32.32
CA MET A 336 10.07 2.99 -31.34
C MET A 336 9.96 4.43 -30.84
N LYS A 337 10.24 4.65 -29.56
CA LYS A 337 10.48 5.94 -28.93
C LYS A 337 11.66 6.60 -29.62
N GLU A 338 11.52 7.87 -30.01
CA GLU A 338 12.59 8.64 -30.64
C GLU A 338 13.86 8.71 -29.79
N THR A 339 13.70 8.61 -28.47
CA THR A 339 14.81 8.43 -27.52
C THR A 339 14.54 7.19 -26.66
N PRO A 340 15.11 6.02 -27.02
CA PRO A 340 14.93 4.81 -26.26
C PRO A 340 15.46 4.96 -24.82
N PRO A 341 14.76 4.42 -23.81
CA PRO A 341 15.18 4.51 -22.43
C PRO A 341 16.57 3.86 -22.22
N LYS A 342 17.65 4.64 -22.14
CA LYS A 342 18.96 4.12 -21.72
C LYS A 342 18.86 3.50 -20.32
N HIS A 343 19.17 2.21 -20.19
CA HIS A 343 19.31 1.51 -18.91
C HIS A 343 20.79 1.50 -18.52
N GLU A 344 21.11 1.86 -17.27
CA GLU A 344 22.50 1.97 -16.78
C GLU A 344 23.15 0.60 -16.48
N ASP A 345 22.41 -0.51 -16.61
CA ASP A 345 22.90 -1.90 -16.46
C ASP A 345 22.30 -2.83 -17.56
N SER A 346 22.67 -2.61 -18.82
CA SER A 346 22.11 -3.33 -19.99
C SER A 346 22.50 -4.80 -20.11
N ASP A 347 23.34 -5.33 -19.23
CA ASP A 347 23.92 -6.66 -19.40
C ASP A 347 23.17 -7.79 -18.66
N LYS A 348 22.13 -7.49 -17.85
CA LYS A 348 21.52 -8.51 -16.96
C LYS A 348 19.99 -8.53 -16.77
N LEU A 349 19.20 -7.72 -17.47
CA LEU A 349 17.73 -7.80 -17.44
C LEU A 349 17.18 -7.65 -18.88
N GLU A 350 16.07 -8.30 -19.22
CA GLU A 350 15.52 -8.32 -20.59
C GLU A 350 15.36 -6.90 -21.20
N PRO A 351 15.46 -6.75 -22.53
CA PRO A 351 15.31 -5.45 -23.21
C PRO A 351 14.00 -4.74 -22.81
N GLY A 352 14.11 -3.63 -22.08
CA GLY A 352 12.98 -2.87 -21.53
C GLY A 352 12.29 -1.99 -22.58
N ASN A 353 11.58 -2.64 -23.50
CA ASN A 353 10.71 -2.13 -24.58
C ASN A 353 10.89 -0.66 -24.99
N ASP A 354 11.62 -0.46 -26.08
CA ASP A 354 11.86 0.85 -26.70
C ASP A 354 10.63 1.41 -27.43
N ARG A 355 9.45 0.80 -27.33
CA ARG A 355 8.23 1.22 -28.02
C ARG A 355 7.47 2.32 -27.30
N ILE A 356 6.67 3.09 -28.04
CA ILE A 356 5.80 4.13 -27.49
C ILE A 356 4.69 3.55 -26.60
N ASP A 357 4.22 4.39 -25.67
CA ASP A 357 3.19 4.11 -24.68
C ASP A 357 1.80 4.61 -25.18
N LEU A 358 0.73 4.25 -24.46
CA LEU A 358 -0.66 4.64 -24.75
C LEU A 358 -1.14 4.14 -26.12
N CYS A 359 -0.88 2.88 -26.42
CA CYS A 359 -1.27 2.22 -27.66
C CYS A 359 -2.37 1.18 -27.42
N HIS A 360 -3.09 0.87 -28.51
CA HIS A 360 -3.96 -0.30 -28.61
C HIS A 360 -5.11 -0.26 -27.59
N GLY A 361 -6.00 0.72 -27.78
CA GLY A 361 -7.16 0.88 -26.90
C GLY A 361 -6.86 1.55 -25.56
N ALA A 362 -5.66 2.07 -25.31
CA ALA A 362 -5.31 2.65 -24.01
C ALA A 362 -5.62 4.14 -23.89
N ALA A 363 -5.89 4.60 -22.66
CA ALA A 363 -6.22 6.00 -22.38
C ALA A 363 -5.56 6.56 -21.13
N LEU A 364 -4.89 7.71 -21.25
CA LEU A 364 -4.38 8.40 -20.07
C LEU A 364 -5.44 9.28 -19.39
N ALA A 365 -6.10 10.16 -20.14
CA ALA A 365 -7.08 11.12 -19.62
C ALA A 365 -8.35 11.20 -20.48
N GLY A 366 -8.67 10.14 -21.23
CA GLY A 366 -9.68 10.15 -22.28
C GLY A 366 -10.31 8.77 -22.52
N ILE A 367 -10.76 8.53 -23.75
CA ILE A 367 -11.40 7.26 -24.12
C ILE A 367 -10.64 6.62 -25.28
N GLY A 368 -10.00 5.48 -25.04
CA GLY A 368 -9.30 4.68 -26.03
C GLY A 368 -10.06 3.39 -26.28
N VAL A 369 -10.35 3.09 -27.55
CA VAL A 369 -11.02 1.85 -27.94
C VAL A 369 -10.31 1.23 -29.13
N LEU A 370 -9.87 -0.01 -28.97
CA LEU A 370 -9.44 -0.86 -30.07
C LEU A 370 -10.38 -2.07 -30.15
N ALA A 371 -11.07 -2.23 -31.28
CA ALA A 371 -11.92 -3.36 -31.57
C ALA A 371 -11.34 -4.12 -32.77
N VAL A 372 -10.92 -5.36 -32.54
CA VAL A 372 -10.35 -6.25 -33.55
C VAL A 372 -11.30 -7.43 -33.74
N PHE A 373 -11.74 -7.64 -34.98
CA PHE A 373 -12.65 -8.70 -35.37
C PHE A 373 -11.97 -9.66 -36.35
N GLY A 374 -12.59 -10.83 -36.53
CA GLY A 374 -12.12 -11.85 -37.47
C GLY A 374 -11.18 -12.87 -36.83
N ASN A 375 -10.94 -13.97 -37.54
CA ASN A 375 -10.29 -15.17 -36.97
C ASN A 375 -8.76 -15.20 -37.17
N GLY A 376 -8.13 -14.07 -37.45
CA GLY A 376 -6.70 -14.04 -37.69
C GLY A 376 -5.89 -13.94 -36.40
N ASN A 377 -4.62 -14.32 -36.50
CA ASN A 377 -3.66 -14.30 -35.41
C ASN A 377 -2.97 -12.93 -35.38
N ASN A 378 -3.13 -12.20 -34.29
CA ASN A 378 -2.70 -10.82 -34.13
C ASN A 378 -1.56 -10.72 -33.13
N THR A 379 -0.68 -9.75 -33.34
CA THR A 379 0.40 -9.44 -32.42
C THR A 379 0.28 -8.02 -31.91
N PHE A 380 0.27 -7.88 -30.60
CA PHE A 380 0.05 -6.67 -29.84
C PHE A 380 1.31 -6.35 -29.02
N SER A 381 2.18 -5.48 -29.51
CA SER A 381 3.46 -5.13 -28.89
C SER A 381 3.56 -3.63 -28.64
N ALA A 382 3.53 -3.22 -27.36
CA ALA A 382 3.55 -1.81 -26.96
C ALA A 382 4.27 -1.56 -25.63
N GLY A 383 4.61 -0.30 -25.36
CA GLY A 383 5.25 0.13 -24.12
C GLY A 383 4.32 0.05 -22.90
N ASP A 384 4.58 0.90 -21.91
CA ASP A 384 3.77 0.97 -20.69
C ASP A 384 2.38 1.54 -21.00
N TRP A 385 1.41 1.36 -20.11
CA TRP A 385 0.05 1.93 -20.23
C TRP A 385 -0.59 1.66 -21.60
N SER A 386 -0.64 0.40 -22.01
CA SER A 386 -1.10 -0.03 -23.34
C SER A 386 -2.00 -1.26 -23.27
N GLN A 387 -2.67 -1.60 -24.38
CA GLN A 387 -3.55 -2.78 -24.54
C GLN A 387 -4.79 -2.73 -23.65
N GLY A 388 -5.58 -1.67 -23.79
CA GLY A 388 -6.78 -1.47 -22.99
C GLY A 388 -6.53 -1.01 -21.55
N ALA A 389 -5.34 -0.50 -21.23
CA ALA A 389 -5.08 0.10 -19.93
C ALA A 389 -5.60 1.54 -19.81
N ALA A 390 -5.97 1.97 -18.61
CA ALA A 390 -6.44 3.33 -18.35
C ALA A 390 -5.88 3.93 -17.06
N PHE A 391 -5.50 5.20 -17.12
CA PHE A 391 -5.31 5.99 -15.89
C PHE A 391 -6.63 6.74 -15.63
N LEU A 392 -6.69 8.02 -15.96
CA LEU A 392 -7.86 8.88 -15.80
C LEU A 392 -8.83 8.76 -17.01
N GLY A 393 -9.39 7.58 -17.27
CA GLY A 393 -10.17 7.37 -18.50
C GLY A 393 -10.85 6.02 -18.64
N ALA A 394 -11.19 5.69 -19.89
CA ALA A 394 -11.60 4.35 -20.28
C ALA A 394 -10.64 3.84 -21.36
N GLY A 395 -9.96 2.73 -21.08
CA GLY A 395 -9.10 2.02 -22.01
C GLY A 395 -9.70 0.67 -22.29
N ILE A 396 -9.93 0.34 -23.56
CA ILE A 396 -10.68 -0.84 -23.97
C ILE A 396 -10.00 -1.47 -25.18
N LEU A 397 -9.59 -2.73 -25.01
CA LEU A 397 -9.26 -3.63 -26.11
C LEU A 397 -10.30 -4.73 -26.16
N TYR A 398 -11.01 -4.83 -27.28
CA TYR A 398 -11.96 -5.90 -27.55
C TYR A 398 -11.47 -6.70 -28.76
N ARG A 399 -11.04 -7.93 -28.52
CA ARG A 399 -10.63 -8.87 -29.55
C ARG A 399 -11.67 -9.97 -29.66
N SER A 400 -12.21 -10.15 -30.86
CA SER A 400 -13.19 -11.19 -31.15
C SER A 400 -12.78 -12.00 -32.37
N GLY A 401 -12.98 -13.31 -32.30
CA GLY A 401 -12.55 -14.25 -33.32
C GLY A 401 -11.82 -15.40 -32.66
N THR A 402 -11.37 -16.37 -33.45
CA THR A 402 -10.79 -17.63 -32.95
C THR A 402 -9.28 -17.75 -33.21
N GLY A 403 -8.60 -16.63 -33.43
CA GLY A 403 -7.18 -16.63 -33.80
C GLY A 403 -6.30 -16.55 -32.55
N ASN A 404 -5.13 -17.20 -32.60
CA ASN A 404 -4.17 -17.23 -31.51
C ASN A 404 -3.34 -15.94 -31.50
N ASP A 405 -3.56 -15.12 -30.49
CA ASP A 405 -3.07 -13.77 -30.34
C ASP A 405 -1.90 -13.68 -29.35
N SER A 406 -1.06 -12.67 -29.54
CA SER A 406 0.07 -12.42 -28.65
C SER A 406 0.07 -11.00 -28.13
N TYR A 407 -0.07 -10.88 -26.82
CA TYR A 407 -0.13 -9.65 -26.06
C TYR A 407 1.16 -9.43 -25.28
N GLN A 408 1.96 -8.45 -25.69
CA GLN A 408 3.22 -8.12 -25.07
C GLN A 408 3.28 -6.65 -24.67
N GLY A 409 3.50 -6.43 -23.38
CA GLY A 409 3.78 -5.12 -22.82
C GLY A 409 4.69 -5.21 -21.61
N LEU A 410 4.86 -4.06 -20.96
CA LEU A 410 5.67 -3.94 -19.76
C LEU A 410 4.77 -3.69 -18.55
N ASP A 411 4.70 -2.44 -18.08
CA ASP A 411 3.94 -2.09 -16.88
C ASP A 411 2.57 -1.51 -17.25
N CYS A 412 1.58 -1.77 -16.41
CA CYS A 412 0.21 -1.30 -16.61
C CYS A 412 -0.35 -1.68 -18.00
N VAL A 413 -0.35 -2.98 -18.31
CA VAL A 413 -0.87 -3.50 -19.59
C VAL A 413 -1.92 -4.60 -19.42
N GLN A 414 -2.66 -4.85 -20.49
CA GLN A 414 -3.77 -5.83 -20.62
C GLN A 414 -4.95 -5.55 -19.68
N GLY A 415 -5.51 -4.36 -19.78
CA GLY A 415 -6.66 -3.98 -18.96
C GLY A 415 -6.33 -3.50 -17.54
N ALA A 416 -5.11 -2.98 -17.30
CA ALA A 416 -4.77 -2.34 -16.03
C ALA A 416 -5.48 -0.99 -15.85
N SER A 417 -5.80 -0.60 -14.62
CA SER A 417 -6.48 0.67 -14.32
C SER A 417 -5.93 1.42 -13.10
N SER A 418 -6.03 2.76 -13.09
CA SER A 418 -6.10 3.58 -11.86
C SER A 418 -6.96 4.84 -12.07
N LEU A 419 -8.06 4.93 -11.32
CA LEU A 419 -9.11 5.96 -11.30
C LEU A 419 -10.04 6.07 -12.54
N GLY A 420 -9.94 5.11 -13.46
CA GLY A 420 -10.86 4.87 -14.58
C GLY A 420 -11.22 3.39 -14.74
N ILE A 421 -11.52 2.95 -15.97
CA ILE A 421 -11.70 1.53 -16.31
C ILE A 421 -10.67 1.09 -17.36
N GLY A 422 -9.97 0.01 -17.10
CA GLY A 422 -9.08 -0.67 -18.03
C GLY A 422 -9.64 -2.05 -18.35
N ILE A 423 -9.84 -2.36 -19.62
CA ILE A 423 -10.50 -3.58 -20.07
C ILE A 423 -9.72 -4.18 -21.23
N LEU A 424 -9.37 -5.45 -21.10
CA LEU A 424 -9.07 -6.34 -22.21
C LEU A 424 -10.05 -7.50 -22.22
N ILE A 425 -10.60 -7.80 -23.39
CA ILE A 425 -11.41 -8.99 -23.64
C ILE A 425 -10.84 -9.70 -24.86
N ASP A 426 -10.47 -10.96 -24.69
CA ASP A 426 -10.34 -11.93 -25.77
C ASP A 426 -11.49 -12.95 -25.69
N ASN A 427 -11.91 -13.45 -26.84
CA ASN A 427 -13.03 -14.38 -26.94
C ASN A 427 -12.60 -15.82 -27.22
N ALA A 428 -11.48 -16.03 -27.91
CA ALA A 428 -11.02 -17.37 -28.26
C ALA A 428 -9.63 -17.37 -28.91
N GLY A 429 -8.80 -18.35 -28.56
CA GLY A 429 -7.51 -18.60 -29.18
C GLY A 429 -6.55 -19.20 -28.16
N ASP A 430 -5.49 -19.90 -28.59
CA ASP A 430 -4.41 -20.23 -27.65
C ASP A 430 -3.44 -19.05 -27.57
N ASP A 431 -3.68 -18.18 -26.61
CA ASP A 431 -3.15 -16.83 -26.50
C ASP A 431 -1.98 -16.72 -25.53
N LYS A 432 -1.25 -15.60 -25.66
CA LYS A 432 -0.06 -15.32 -24.85
C LYS A 432 -0.10 -13.93 -24.28
N TYR A 433 -0.16 -13.83 -22.96
CA TYR A 433 -0.15 -12.59 -22.21
C TYR A 433 1.18 -12.42 -21.47
N LYS A 434 2.01 -11.47 -21.91
CA LYS A 434 3.30 -11.13 -21.27
C LYS A 434 3.28 -9.70 -20.74
N ALA A 435 3.45 -9.56 -19.43
CA ALA A 435 3.58 -8.29 -18.73
C ALA A 435 4.67 -8.34 -17.66
N THR A 436 4.98 -7.21 -17.04
CA THR A 436 6.00 -7.14 -15.97
C THR A 436 5.44 -6.74 -14.62
N PHE A 437 4.64 -5.67 -14.53
CA PHE A 437 4.17 -5.13 -13.25
C PHE A 437 2.80 -4.47 -13.36
N ALA A 438 1.98 -4.54 -12.31
CA ALA A 438 0.68 -3.87 -12.20
C ALA A 438 -0.21 -4.11 -13.43
N SER A 439 -0.35 -5.35 -13.87
CA SER A 439 -0.92 -5.71 -15.18
C SER A 439 -1.90 -6.88 -15.11
N GLN A 440 -2.53 -7.20 -16.25
CA GLN A 440 -3.45 -8.35 -16.39
C GLN A 440 -4.62 -8.23 -15.40
N GLY A 441 -5.53 -7.28 -15.66
CA GLY A 441 -6.66 -7.03 -14.77
C GLY A 441 -6.29 -6.40 -13.43
N PHE A 442 -5.25 -5.57 -13.39
CA PHE A 442 -4.86 -4.84 -12.18
C PHE A 442 -5.77 -3.64 -11.93
N GLY A 443 -6.32 -3.52 -10.71
CA GLY A 443 -7.17 -2.41 -10.30
C GLY A 443 -6.59 -1.63 -9.13
N ALA A 444 -6.05 -0.44 -9.40
CA ALA A 444 -5.52 0.46 -8.38
C ALA A 444 -6.59 1.40 -7.82
N GLU A 445 -6.18 2.48 -7.16
CA GLU A 445 -7.02 3.44 -6.46
C GLU A 445 -8.29 3.78 -7.25
N GLY A 446 -9.47 3.50 -6.67
CA GLY A 446 -10.77 3.75 -7.27
C GLY A 446 -10.97 3.27 -8.72
N GLY A 447 -10.12 2.41 -9.26
CA GLY A 447 -10.17 1.95 -10.64
C GLY A 447 -10.71 0.53 -10.77
N PHE A 448 -11.19 0.18 -11.95
CA PHE A 448 -11.59 -1.19 -12.31
C PHE A 448 -10.69 -1.70 -13.43
N GLY A 449 -9.90 -2.74 -13.14
CA GLY A 449 -9.07 -3.42 -14.12
C GLY A 449 -9.62 -4.80 -14.45
N LEU A 450 -9.75 -5.13 -15.74
CA LEU A 450 -10.29 -6.39 -16.23
C LEU A 450 -9.43 -6.99 -17.32
N LEU A 451 -9.06 -8.25 -17.15
CA LEU A 451 -8.69 -9.16 -18.23
C LEU A 451 -9.74 -10.27 -18.26
N LEU A 452 -10.44 -10.41 -19.38
CA LEU A 452 -11.39 -11.48 -19.65
C LEU A 452 -10.88 -12.30 -20.83
N ASP A 453 -10.49 -13.54 -20.58
CA ASP A 453 -10.39 -14.58 -21.60
C ASP A 453 -11.60 -15.51 -21.48
N ARG A 454 -12.01 -16.11 -22.60
CA ARG A 454 -13.19 -16.97 -22.65
C ARG A 454 -12.87 -18.40 -23.05
N THR A 455 -11.94 -18.62 -23.97
CA THR A 455 -11.64 -19.99 -24.42
C THR A 455 -10.25 -20.12 -25.02
N GLY A 456 -9.56 -21.21 -24.73
CA GLY A 456 -8.32 -21.58 -25.39
C GLY A 456 -7.28 -22.02 -24.37
N ASN A 457 -6.12 -22.49 -24.81
CA ASN A 457 -5.07 -22.90 -23.88
C ASN A 457 -4.00 -21.81 -23.79
N ASP A 458 -4.15 -20.96 -22.77
CA ASP A 458 -3.51 -19.67 -22.65
C ASP A 458 -2.28 -19.68 -21.76
N ASN A 459 -1.42 -18.68 -21.98
CA ASN A 459 -0.19 -18.50 -21.21
C ASN A 459 -0.12 -17.09 -20.64
N TYR A 460 -0.18 -17.00 -19.31
CA TYR A 460 -0.11 -15.75 -18.57
C TYR A 460 1.22 -15.63 -17.83
N TYR A 461 2.03 -14.65 -18.22
CA TYR A 461 3.28 -14.31 -17.53
C TYR A 461 3.25 -12.89 -16.99
N ALA A 462 3.52 -12.74 -15.69
CA ALA A 462 3.81 -11.44 -15.09
C ALA A 462 5.00 -11.49 -14.13
N GLY A 463 5.98 -10.61 -14.31
CA GLY A 463 7.10 -10.42 -13.40
C GLY A 463 8.45 -10.19 -14.12
N GLY A 464 9.56 -10.55 -13.47
CA GLY A 464 10.89 -10.56 -14.09
C GLY A 464 11.58 -9.18 -14.27
N ARG A 465 10.91 -8.06 -13.95
CA ARG A 465 11.45 -6.70 -14.12
C ARG A 465 11.96 -6.06 -12.82
N TYR A 466 11.16 -6.12 -11.75
CA TYR A 466 11.46 -5.44 -10.49
C TYR A 466 11.92 -6.42 -9.42
N GLU A 467 13.23 -6.49 -9.22
CA GLU A 467 13.82 -7.36 -8.22
C GLU A 467 13.59 -6.81 -6.80
N ASP A 468 13.07 -7.65 -5.91
CA ASP A 468 12.82 -7.34 -4.50
C ASP A 468 14.05 -7.66 -3.63
N TYR A 469 15.16 -6.99 -3.93
CA TYR A 469 16.43 -7.17 -3.24
C TYR A 469 16.83 -5.86 -2.52
N PRO A 470 17.36 -5.90 -1.27
CA PRO A 470 17.81 -7.07 -0.49
C PRO A 470 16.78 -7.67 0.45
N GLN A 471 15.52 -7.21 0.40
CA GLN A 471 14.44 -7.73 1.24
C GLN A 471 14.29 -9.24 1.08
N ARG A 472 14.42 -9.70 -0.17
CA ARG A 472 14.41 -11.12 -0.54
C ARG A 472 15.63 -11.47 -1.39
N PRO A 473 15.93 -12.77 -1.50
CA PRO A 473 17.12 -13.21 -2.22
C PRO A 473 17.09 -12.84 -3.68
N LYS A 474 18.30 -12.76 -4.23
CA LYS A 474 18.52 -12.35 -5.60
C LYS A 474 17.72 -13.26 -6.56
N GLY A 475 16.98 -12.65 -7.49
CA GLY A 475 16.09 -13.33 -8.43
C GLY A 475 14.62 -13.40 -8.00
N SER A 476 14.25 -12.76 -6.89
CA SER A 476 12.87 -12.56 -6.45
C SER A 476 12.28 -11.29 -7.06
N PHE A 477 11.09 -11.33 -7.66
CA PHE A 477 10.46 -10.18 -8.33
C PHE A 477 9.15 -9.73 -7.67
N ILE A 478 8.66 -8.55 -8.06
CA ILE A 478 7.35 -8.00 -7.68
C ILE A 478 6.51 -7.86 -8.95
N ALA A 479 5.29 -8.42 -8.95
CA ALA A 479 4.38 -8.36 -10.09
C ALA A 479 3.17 -7.45 -9.85
N MET A 480 2.37 -7.65 -8.79
CA MET A 480 1.08 -6.95 -8.59
C MET A 480 0.10 -7.15 -9.76
N SER A 481 -0.05 -8.37 -10.25
CA SER A 481 -0.74 -8.65 -11.52
C SER A 481 -1.72 -9.82 -11.41
N GLN A 482 -2.48 -10.09 -12.47
CA GLN A 482 -3.45 -11.20 -12.54
C GLN A 482 -4.59 -11.02 -11.53
N GLY A 483 -5.43 -10.01 -11.78
CA GLY A 483 -6.60 -9.72 -10.95
C GLY A 483 -6.28 -9.11 -9.58
N PHE A 484 -5.16 -8.38 -9.46
CA PHE A 484 -4.73 -7.82 -8.18
C PHE A 484 -5.41 -6.46 -7.90
N GLY A 485 -6.02 -6.33 -6.72
CA GLY A 485 -6.64 -5.07 -6.25
C GLY A 485 -5.72 -4.30 -5.30
N TYR A 486 -5.45 -3.02 -5.57
CA TYR A 486 -4.44 -2.24 -4.82
C TYR A 486 -4.94 -0.87 -4.39
N GLY A 487 -4.67 -0.50 -3.13
CA GLY A 487 -4.77 0.86 -2.63
C GLY A 487 -3.46 1.39 -2.07
N LEU A 488 -3.23 2.69 -2.22
CA LEU A 488 -2.05 3.38 -1.69
C LEU A 488 -2.18 3.64 -0.18
N ARG A 489 -1.47 2.87 0.63
CA ARG A 489 -1.44 3.07 2.09
C ARG A 489 -0.51 4.23 2.50
N PRO A 490 -0.90 5.10 3.45
CA PRO A 490 -2.21 5.23 4.09
C PRO A 490 -3.09 6.31 3.41
N GLY A 491 -2.87 6.63 2.13
CA GLY A 491 -3.45 7.81 1.49
C GLY A 491 -4.80 7.59 0.81
N CYS A 492 -5.07 6.39 0.27
CA CYS A 492 -6.19 6.15 -0.62
C CYS A 492 -6.69 4.71 -0.56
N SER A 493 -8.00 4.49 -0.70
CA SER A 493 -8.54 3.14 -0.85
C SER A 493 -8.24 2.56 -2.24
N GLY A 494 -8.18 1.24 -2.31
CA GLY A 494 -7.93 0.52 -3.56
C GLY A 494 -9.13 0.36 -4.47
N GLY A 495 -8.89 -0.24 -5.63
CA GLY A 495 -9.90 -0.56 -6.62
C GLY A 495 -10.20 -2.05 -6.73
N ILE A 496 -10.78 -2.42 -7.87
CA ILE A 496 -11.16 -3.79 -8.20
C ILE A 496 -10.27 -4.30 -9.32
N GLY A 497 -9.47 -5.32 -9.04
CA GLY A 497 -8.73 -6.08 -10.05
C GLY A 497 -9.41 -7.41 -10.33
N ALA A 498 -9.61 -7.74 -11.60
CA ALA A 498 -10.25 -8.98 -12.04
C ALA A 498 -9.51 -9.62 -13.22
N LEU A 499 -9.16 -10.90 -13.06
CA LEU A 499 -8.85 -11.80 -14.17
C LEU A 499 -9.92 -12.88 -14.22
N ILE A 500 -10.57 -13.02 -15.37
CA ILE A 500 -11.59 -14.05 -15.59
C ILE A 500 -11.14 -14.87 -16.79
N ASP A 501 -10.96 -16.16 -16.58
CA ASP A 501 -10.82 -17.18 -17.61
C ASP A 501 -12.11 -18.02 -17.61
N ASN A 502 -12.55 -18.52 -18.78
CA ASN A 502 -13.75 -19.35 -18.84
C ASN A 502 -13.52 -20.78 -19.35
N ALA A 503 -12.46 -21.06 -20.09
CA ALA A 503 -12.23 -22.42 -20.58
C ALA A 503 -10.83 -22.59 -21.17
N GLY A 504 -10.08 -23.59 -20.71
CA GLY A 504 -8.73 -23.78 -21.21
C GLY A 504 -7.94 -24.77 -20.40
N ASP A 505 -6.89 -25.38 -20.95
CA ASP A 505 -5.83 -25.95 -20.11
C ASP A 505 -4.71 -24.88 -20.01
N ASP A 506 -4.77 -24.04 -18.98
CA ASP A 506 -4.04 -22.77 -18.91
C ASP A 506 -2.79 -22.81 -18.05
N PHE A 507 -1.84 -21.94 -18.38
CA PHE A 507 -0.60 -21.78 -17.64
C PHE A 507 -0.43 -20.36 -17.09
N HIS A 508 -0.55 -20.22 -15.77
CA HIS A 508 -0.34 -18.95 -15.07
C HIS A 508 1.00 -18.95 -14.33
N LEU A 509 1.89 -18.05 -14.72
CA LEU A 509 3.18 -17.82 -14.09
C LEU A 509 3.30 -16.39 -13.55
N LEU A 510 3.33 -16.30 -12.22
CA LEU A 510 3.63 -15.07 -11.50
C LEU A 510 5.04 -15.17 -10.90
N ASP A 511 5.95 -14.29 -11.32
CA ASP A 511 7.33 -14.28 -10.79
C ASP A 511 7.32 -13.68 -9.36
N ASN A 512 7.06 -14.55 -8.39
CA ASN A 512 7.15 -14.40 -6.94
C ASN A 512 5.92 -13.85 -6.19
N GLN A 513 5.56 -12.55 -6.26
CA GLN A 513 4.59 -11.99 -5.30
C GLN A 513 3.56 -11.00 -5.83
N PHE A 514 2.46 -10.92 -5.08
CA PHE A 514 1.32 -10.03 -5.25
C PHE A 514 0.62 -10.29 -6.57
N GLY A 515 -0.37 -11.18 -6.56
CA GLY A 515 -1.12 -11.48 -7.77
C GLY A 515 -2.11 -12.62 -7.63
N MET A 516 -2.62 -13.11 -8.76
CA MET A 516 -3.58 -14.22 -8.83
C MET A 516 -4.76 -14.02 -7.87
N GLY A 517 -5.52 -12.95 -8.09
CA GLY A 517 -6.69 -12.59 -7.28
C GLY A 517 -6.38 -12.06 -5.88
N GLY A 518 -5.11 -11.78 -5.54
CA GLY A 518 -4.73 -11.14 -4.26
C GLY A 518 -5.10 -9.64 -4.19
N SER A 519 -4.99 -9.04 -3.00
CA SER A 519 -5.24 -7.60 -2.85
C SER A 519 -4.52 -6.93 -1.69
N TYR A 520 -4.44 -5.60 -1.73
CA TYR A 520 -3.75 -4.77 -0.74
C TYR A 520 -4.55 -3.50 -0.45
N TRP A 521 -4.78 -3.20 0.83
CA TRP A 521 -5.29 -1.91 1.35
C TRP A 521 -6.60 -1.41 0.73
N TYR A 522 -7.75 -1.83 1.28
CA TYR A 522 -9.09 -1.48 0.79
C TYR A 522 -9.34 -1.81 -0.69
N GLY A 523 -8.53 -2.68 -1.29
CA GLY A 523 -8.75 -3.21 -2.63
C GLY A 523 -9.60 -4.49 -2.59
N PHE A 524 -10.17 -4.83 -3.74
CA PHE A 524 -10.74 -6.14 -4.00
C PHE A 524 -10.03 -6.79 -5.18
N GLY A 525 -9.45 -7.97 -4.96
CA GLY A 525 -8.81 -8.78 -6.00
C GLY A 525 -9.63 -10.02 -6.29
N MET A 526 -9.78 -10.37 -7.55
CA MET A 526 -10.41 -11.63 -7.93
C MET A 526 -9.74 -12.28 -9.14
N MET A 527 -9.66 -13.59 -9.07
CA MET A 527 -9.33 -14.43 -10.21
C MET A 527 -10.36 -15.57 -10.28
N VAL A 528 -10.96 -15.76 -11.45
CA VAL A 528 -12.01 -16.76 -11.66
C VAL A 528 -11.67 -17.55 -12.91
N ASP A 529 -11.43 -18.84 -12.73
CA ASP A 529 -11.40 -19.84 -13.79
C ASP A 529 -12.68 -20.69 -13.75
N ASP A 530 -13.19 -21.10 -14.92
CA ASP A 530 -14.41 -21.92 -15.03
C ASP A 530 -14.13 -23.40 -15.37
N ILE A 531 -13.48 -23.73 -16.49
CA ILE A 531 -13.25 -25.15 -16.87
C ILE A 531 -11.84 -25.34 -17.43
N GLY A 532 -11.09 -26.30 -16.88
CA GLY A 532 -9.73 -26.49 -17.38
C GLY A 532 -8.95 -27.64 -16.78
N ASN A 533 -7.66 -27.70 -17.07
CA ASN A 533 -6.69 -28.41 -16.24
C ASN A 533 -5.46 -27.52 -16.16
N ASP A 534 -5.48 -26.63 -15.18
CA ASP A 534 -4.64 -25.46 -15.17
C ASP A 534 -3.43 -25.65 -14.28
N ILE A 535 -2.41 -24.83 -14.54
CA ILE A 535 -1.22 -24.78 -13.72
C ILE A 535 -1.01 -23.35 -13.24
N TYR A 536 -1.15 -23.16 -11.94
CA TYR A 536 -0.88 -21.90 -11.25
C TYR A 536 0.48 -21.97 -10.58
N HIS A 537 1.46 -21.20 -11.07
CA HIS A 537 2.82 -21.19 -10.56
C HIS A 537 3.20 -19.81 -9.99
N THR A 538 3.53 -19.76 -8.70
CA THR A 538 3.95 -18.53 -8.02
C THR A 538 5.38 -18.64 -7.49
N GLY A 539 6.28 -17.82 -8.02
CA GLY A 539 7.68 -17.73 -7.57
C GLY A 539 8.65 -18.76 -8.13
N LYS A 540 9.88 -18.72 -7.63
CA LYS A 540 10.93 -19.72 -7.86
C LYS A 540 11.27 -20.35 -6.51
N ASP A 541 11.45 -21.67 -6.49
CA ASP A 541 11.89 -22.52 -5.37
C ASP A 541 12.46 -21.77 -4.14
N GLY A 542 11.72 -21.71 -3.03
CA GLY A 542 12.22 -21.12 -1.77
C GLY A 542 11.17 -20.79 -0.68
N ASP A 543 11.64 -20.44 0.53
CA ASP A 543 10.82 -20.13 1.73
C ASP A 543 10.44 -18.62 1.83
N TYR A 544 9.81 -18.05 0.78
CA TYR A 544 9.48 -16.61 0.73
C TYR A 544 7.97 -16.31 0.77
N ASP A 545 7.63 -15.23 1.46
CA ASP A 545 6.26 -14.74 1.68
C ASP A 545 5.58 -14.23 0.40
N GLY A 546 4.86 -15.08 -0.36
CA GLY A 546 4.07 -14.65 -1.53
C GLY A 546 2.60 -14.35 -1.17
N TYR A 547 2.03 -13.23 -1.59
CA TYR A 547 0.59 -13.00 -1.39
C TYR A 547 -0.14 -13.23 -2.71
N THR A 548 -0.58 -14.46 -2.92
CA THR A 548 -1.11 -14.96 -4.19
C THR A 548 -2.33 -15.86 -3.98
N LEU A 549 -3.03 -16.24 -5.05
CA LEU A 549 -4.12 -17.24 -5.01
C LEU A 549 -5.22 -16.86 -4.00
N GLY A 550 -5.77 -15.66 -4.17
CA GLY A 550 -6.87 -15.16 -3.35
C GLY A 550 -6.46 -14.67 -1.95
N ALA A 551 -5.22 -14.21 -1.77
CA ALA A 551 -4.70 -13.69 -0.50
C ALA A 551 -4.79 -12.15 -0.38
N PRO A 552 -5.64 -11.59 0.49
CA PRO A 552 -5.73 -10.16 0.75
C PRO A 552 -4.92 -9.71 1.97
N ILE A 553 -4.52 -8.44 1.95
CA ILE A 553 -3.65 -7.84 2.96
C ILE A 553 -4.16 -6.46 3.38
N HIS A 554 -4.19 -6.24 4.69
CA HIS A 554 -4.52 -4.97 5.35
C HIS A 554 -5.89 -4.41 4.94
N LEU A 555 -6.96 -4.90 5.56
CA LEU A 555 -8.32 -4.38 5.34
C LEU A 555 -8.74 -4.44 3.86
N ALA A 556 -8.38 -5.52 3.18
CA ALA A 556 -8.72 -5.79 1.79
C ALA A 556 -9.48 -7.11 1.67
N ALA A 557 -10.12 -7.40 0.54
CA ALA A 557 -10.78 -8.69 0.30
C ALA A 557 -10.24 -9.32 -0.99
N ALA A 558 -10.17 -10.64 -1.04
CA ALA A 558 -9.69 -11.35 -2.23
C ALA A 558 -10.33 -12.73 -2.38
N CYS A 559 -10.46 -13.18 -3.62
CA CYS A 559 -11.07 -14.45 -3.95
C CYS A 559 -10.44 -15.08 -5.20
N MET A 560 -10.04 -16.35 -5.09
CA MET A 560 -9.77 -17.24 -6.22
C MET A 560 -10.94 -18.21 -6.36
N ILE A 561 -11.47 -18.36 -7.56
CA ILE A 561 -12.48 -19.37 -7.88
C ILE A 561 -11.98 -20.18 -9.06
N ASP A 562 -12.00 -21.48 -8.90
CA ASP A 562 -11.83 -22.49 -9.93
C ASP A 562 -13.09 -23.36 -9.87
N ARG A 563 -13.78 -23.59 -10.99
CA ARG A 563 -15.05 -24.35 -10.94
C ARG A 563 -14.89 -25.82 -11.29
N ALA A 564 -13.93 -26.19 -12.11
CA ALA A 564 -13.71 -27.56 -12.52
C ALA A 564 -12.39 -27.74 -13.25
N GLY A 565 -11.62 -28.74 -12.85
CA GLY A 565 -10.44 -29.14 -13.58
C GLY A 565 -9.62 -30.17 -12.82
N ASN A 566 -8.49 -30.61 -13.38
CA ASN A 566 -7.49 -31.30 -12.57
C ASN A 566 -6.28 -30.39 -12.50
N ASP A 567 -6.27 -29.53 -11.49
CA ASP A 567 -5.47 -28.33 -11.46
C ASP A 567 -4.25 -28.48 -10.55
N GLU A 568 -3.16 -27.80 -10.91
CA GLU A 568 -1.93 -27.77 -10.14
C GLU A 568 -1.68 -26.37 -9.57
N TYR A 569 -1.80 -26.25 -8.26
CA TYR A 569 -1.50 -25.05 -7.50
C TYR A 569 -0.09 -25.15 -6.90
N ASN A 570 0.87 -24.54 -7.58
CA ASN A 570 2.29 -24.56 -7.23
C ASN A 570 2.69 -23.22 -6.62
N GLY A 571 2.96 -23.20 -5.30
CA GLY A 571 3.08 -21.95 -4.56
C GLY A 571 4.25 -21.77 -3.63
N ASN A 572 4.39 -20.51 -3.20
CA ASN A 572 5.35 -20.03 -2.21
C ASN A 572 4.87 -20.24 -0.75
N LYS A 573 5.66 -19.77 0.23
CA LYS A 573 5.43 -19.96 1.68
C LYS A 573 4.08 -19.44 2.18
N ILE A 574 3.68 -18.27 1.71
CA ILE A 574 2.34 -17.70 1.86
C ILE A 574 1.73 -17.83 0.47
N GLY A 575 0.45 -18.18 0.37
CA GLY A 575 -0.17 -18.35 -0.94
C GLY A 575 -1.68 -18.59 -0.81
N PRO A 576 -2.19 -19.81 -1.05
CA PRO A 576 -3.62 -20.04 -1.21
C PRO A 576 -4.49 -19.56 -0.05
N ALA A 577 -5.40 -18.61 -0.35
CA ALA A 577 -6.46 -18.15 0.55
C ALA A 577 -6.01 -17.64 1.94
N VAL A 578 -4.84 -17.03 2.05
CA VAL A 578 -4.38 -16.44 3.33
C VAL A 578 -5.07 -15.11 3.58
N GLY A 579 -5.81 -14.99 4.68
CA GLY A 579 -6.34 -13.71 5.16
C GLY A 579 -5.37 -13.01 6.11
N TRP A 580 -4.91 -11.82 5.75
CA TRP A 580 -3.89 -11.07 6.51
C TRP A 580 -4.38 -9.69 6.98
N ASP A 581 -4.13 -9.34 8.25
CA ASP A 581 -4.47 -8.02 8.83
C ASP A 581 -5.93 -7.62 8.59
N MET A 582 -6.84 -8.33 9.27
CA MET A 582 -8.28 -8.12 9.14
C MET A 582 -8.73 -8.17 7.68
N SER A 583 -8.43 -9.26 6.97
CA SER A 583 -8.80 -9.42 5.56
C SER A 583 -9.37 -10.81 5.31
N PRO A 584 -10.47 -10.95 4.54
CA PRO A 584 -11.02 -12.25 4.17
C PRO A 584 -10.47 -12.77 2.84
N GLY A 585 -9.62 -13.79 2.90
CA GLY A 585 -9.06 -14.49 1.75
C GLY A 585 -9.78 -15.80 1.45
N TRP A 586 -10.04 -16.05 0.18
CA TRP A 586 -10.82 -17.20 -0.30
C TRP A 586 -10.15 -17.89 -1.49
N LEU A 587 -10.18 -19.23 -1.47
CA LEU A 587 -10.00 -20.07 -2.64
C LEU A 587 -11.13 -21.11 -2.66
N ILE A 588 -11.85 -21.18 -3.77
CA ILE A 588 -12.85 -22.21 -4.00
C ILE A 588 -12.45 -23.00 -5.22
N ASP A 589 -12.43 -24.31 -5.08
CA ASP A 589 -12.21 -25.28 -6.12
C ASP A 589 -13.46 -26.15 -6.24
N GLY A 590 -14.08 -26.15 -7.42
CA GLY A 590 -15.41 -26.70 -7.65
C GLY A 590 -15.44 -28.20 -7.98
N GLY A 591 -14.37 -28.76 -8.54
CA GLY A 591 -14.39 -30.16 -8.96
C GLY A 591 -13.12 -30.65 -9.65
N GLY A 592 -12.90 -31.98 -9.58
CA GLY A 592 -11.80 -32.71 -10.21
C GLY A 592 -10.65 -33.08 -9.25
N ASP A 593 -9.56 -33.63 -9.78
CA ASP A 593 -8.50 -34.26 -8.99
C ASP A 593 -7.25 -33.36 -8.89
N ASP A 594 -7.24 -32.45 -7.91
CA ASP A 594 -6.29 -31.34 -7.86
C ASP A 594 -5.12 -31.56 -6.93
N LYS A 595 -4.05 -30.84 -7.24
CA LYS A 595 -2.79 -30.90 -6.51
C LYS A 595 -2.37 -29.53 -6.02
N PHE A 596 -2.20 -29.41 -4.71
CA PHE A 596 -1.52 -28.29 -4.09
C PHE A 596 -0.09 -28.71 -3.74
N SER A 597 0.90 -27.97 -4.25
CA SER A 597 2.31 -28.24 -3.96
C SER A 597 3.11 -27.00 -3.60
N SER A 598 3.99 -27.12 -2.60
CA SER A 598 4.96 -26.08 -2.26
C SER A 598 6.21 -26.66 -1.60
N ASP A 599 7.36 -26.19 -2.08
CA ASP A 599 8.68 -26.56 -1.58
C ASP A 599 9.19 -25.69 -0.41
N ALA A 600 8.41 -24.69 0.01
CA ALA A 600 8.76 -23.84 1.16
C ALA A 600 8.83 -24.65 2.47
N GLU A 601 9.58 -24.13 3.44
CA GLU A 601 9.75 -24.78 4.75
C GLU A 601 8.48 -24.68 5.60
N TRP A 602 7.70 -23.62 5.35
CA TRP A 602 6.37 -23.37 5.91
C TRP A 602 5.39 -23.10 4.78
N ASN A 603 4.16 -23.62 4.90
CA ASN A 603 3.09 -23.36 3.93
C ASN A 603 1.86 -22.83 4.64
N TRP A 604 1.49 -21.57 4.38
CA TRP A 604 0.31 -20.93 4.96
C TRP A 604 -0.80 -20.98 3.91
N ILE A 605 -1.63 -22.03 3.98
CA ILE A 605 -2.77 -22.29 3.11
C ILE A 605 -4.06 -22.18 3.93
N ALA A 606 -5.00 -21.38 3.46
CA ALA A 606 -6.23 -21.03 4.18
C ALA A 606 -5.95 -20.46 5.59
N ALA A 607 -4.80 -19.81 5.80
CA ALA A 607 -4.40 -19.30 7.10
C ALA A 607 -5.08 -17.96 7.41
N GLY A 608 -5.42 -17.74 8.68
CA GLY A 608 -5.77 -16.42 9.19
C GLY A 608 -4.64 -15.86 10.03
N VAL A 609 -4.18 -14.64 9.73
CA VAL A 609 -3.07 -13.97 10.41
C VAL A 609 -3.50 -12.56 10.81
N GLN A 610 -3.17 -12.13 12.03
CA GLN A 610 -3.48 -10.78 12.55
C GLN A 610 -4.96 -10.36 12.34
N ASN A 611 -5.90 -11.05 12.97
CA ASN A 611 -7.35 -10.90 12.79
C ASN A 611 -7.91 -11.26 11.40
N GLY A 612 -7.09 -11.79 10.48
CA GLY A 612 -7.54 -12.22 9.16
C GLY A 612 -8.29 -13.55 9.17
N CYS A 613 -9.03 -13.81 8.09
CA CYS A 613 -9.72 -15.07 7.88
C CYS A 613 -9.37 -15.68 6.52
N GLY A 614 -8.88 -16.93 6.53
CA GLY A 614 -8.56 -17.69 5.34
C GLY A 614 -9.51 -18.87 5.14
N PHE A 615 -10.01 -19.05 3.92
CA PHE A 615 -10.95 -20.10 3.57
C PHE A 615 -10.54 -20.80 2.28
N LEU A 616 -10.28 -22.10 2.36
CA LEU A 616 -10.13 -22.96 1.18
C LEU A 616 -11.24 -24.00 1.17
N ILE A 617 -12.02 -24.06 0.09
CA ILE A 617 -13.08 -25.04 -0.09
C ILE A 617 -12.85 -25.79 -1.39
N LYS A 618 -12.51 -27.07 -1.27
CA LYS A 618 -12.52 -28.05 -2.35
C LYS A 618 -13.85 -28.80 -2.32
N LYS A 619 -14.61 -28.83 -3.42
CA LYS A 619 -16.00 -29.31 -3.44
C LYS A 619 -16.22 -30.76 -3.89
N ASN A 620 -15.54 -31.20 -4.95
CA ASN A 620 -15.71 -32.55 -5.52
C ASN A 620 -14.37 -33.08 -6.04
N GLY A 621 -14.16 -34.40 -6.07
CA GLY A 621 -12.93 -35.01 -6.59
C GLY A 621 -11.80 -35.06 -5.57
N ASN A 622 -10.67 -35.69 -5.92
CA ASN A 622 -9.60 -36.00 -4.97
C ASN A 622 -8.69 -34.80 -4.74
N LEU A 623 -8.36 -34.50 -3.48
CA LEU A 623 -7.38 -33.46 -3.15
C LEU A 623 -6.03 -34.09 -2.80
N SER A 624 -4.97 -33.73 -3.53
CA SER A 624 -3.59 -34.08 -3.16
C SER A 624 -2.84 -32.85 -2.65
N PHE A 625 -2.31 -32.94 -1.43
CA PHE A 625 -1.46 -31.91 -0.85
C PHE A 625 -0.04 -32.43 -0.63
N GLU A 626 0.95 -31.69 -1.12
CA GLU A 626 2.38 -31.97 -0.94
C GLU A 626 3.12 -30.71 -0.48
N GLY A 627 3.65 -30.72 0.74
CA GLY A 627 4.42 -29.57 1.24
C GLY A 627 5.01 -29.82 2.62
N ARG A 628 5.88 -28.92 3.10
CA ARG A 628 6.53 -29.05 4.41
C ARG A 628 5.75 -28.28 5.47
N ASN A 629 5.33 -28.97 6.55
CA ASN A 629 4.58 -28.41 7.68
C ASN A 629 3.15 -27.89 7.34
N CYS A 630 2.31 -27.71 8.38
CA CYS A 630 0.84 -27.57 8.29
C CYS A 630 0.37 -26.30 7.54
N PRO A 631 -0.79 -26.33 6.83
CA PRO A 631 -1.36 -25.21 6.08
C PRO A 631 -1.78 -24.02 6.96
N CYS A 632 -2.02 -24.21 8.26
CA CYS A 632 -2.68 -23.17 9.03
C CYS A 632 -1.70 -22.37 9.92
N GLY A 633 -1.29 -21.21 9.42
CA GLY A 633 -0.49 -20.23 10.17
C GLY A 633 -1.17 -19.76 11.47
N GLN A 634 -0.38 -19.13 12.35
CA GLN A 634 -0.71 -18.67 13.71
C GLN A 634 -2.14 -18.17 13.87
N ALA A 635 -3.05 -19.09 14.18
CA ALA A 635 -4.33 -18.71 14.71
C ALA A 635 -4.07 -18.46 16.19
N ASN A 636 -4.09 -17.18 16.59
CA ASN A 636 -4.09 -16.76 17.98
C ASN A 636 -5.48 -16.23 18.30
N ARG A 637 -6.16 -16.85 19.26
CA ARG A 637 -7.51 -16.44 19.68
C ARG A 637 -7.51 -15.08 20.37
N ASP A 638 -6.37 -14.64 20.87
CA ASP A 638 -6.20 -13.28 21.42
C ASP A 638 -6.17 -12.22 20.31
N ASP A 639 -5.85 -12.62 19.06
CA ASP A 639 -5.78 -11.75 17.86
C ASP A 639 -6.88 -12.05 16.82
N GLY A 640 -7.97 -12.76 17.18
CA GLY A 640 -9.18 -12.87 16.33
C GLY A 640 -9.09 -13.57 14.97
N SER A 641 -7.99 -14.26 14.65
CA SER A 641 -7.78 -14.93 13.34
C SER A 641 -8.42 -16.32 13.21
N ILE A 642 -8.78 -16.73 11.98
CA ILE A 642 -9.28 -18.08 11.69
C ILE A 642 -8.81 -18.60 10.33
N GLY A 643 -8.48 -19.90 10.27
CA GLY A 643 -8.24 -20.61 9.01
C GLY A 643 -9.12 -21.85 8.89
N ILE A 644 -9.81 -21.99 7.76
CA ILE A 644 -10.71 -23.12 7.46
C ILE A 644 -10.34 -23.75 6.12
N LEU A 645 -10.06 -25.04 6.14
CA LEU A 645 -9.91 -25.87 4.94
C LEU A 645 -11.02 -26.93 4.93
N LEU A 646 -11.83 -26.95 3.88
CA LEU A 646 -12.84 -27.98 3.65
C LEU A 646 -12.47 -28.75 2.39
N SER A 647 -12.20 -30.05 2.54
CA SER A 647 -12.06 -30.98 1.43
C SER A 647 -13.34 -31.82 1.36
N LEU A 648 -14.24 -31.42 0.49
CA LEU A 648 -15.53 -32.05 0.26
C LEU A 648 -15.43 -32.89 -1.03
N GLY A 649 -15.99 -34.08 -1.05
CA GLY A 649 -15.85 -35.03 -2.16
C GLY A 649 -14.47 -35.69 -2.25
N GLY A 650 -14.44 -36.89 -2.84
CA GLY A 650 -13.20 -37.63 -3.13
C GLY A 650 -12.43 -38.13 -1.90
N ASN A 651 -11.17 -38.53 -2.09
CA ASN A 651 -10.25 -38.91 -1.03
C ASN A 651 -9.12 -37.87 -0.93
N GLY A 652 -8.85 -37.35 0.27
CA GLY A 652 -7.66 -36.53 0.52
C GLY A 652 -6.38 -37.35 0.64
N SER A 653 -5.30 -36.93 -0.02
CA SER A 653 -3.94 -37.46 0.13
C SER A 653 -2.99 -36.36 0.61
N TYR A 654 -2.44 -36.51 1.82
CA TYR A 654 -1.56 -35.50 2.41
C TYR A 654 -0.15 -36.06 2.62
N LYS A 655 0.85 -35.50 1.94
CA LYS A 655 2.27 -35.95 1.97
C LYS A 655 3.18 -34.87 2.53
N ASN A 656 4.14 -35.27 3.37
CA ASN A 656 5.13 -34.39 4.03
C ASN A 656 4.54 -33.28 4.94
N VAL A 657 3.24 -33.34 5.22
CA VAL A 657 2.51 -32.41 6.10
C VAL A 657 2.65 -32.73 7.59
N ALA A 658 2.13 -31.85 8.45
CA ALA A 658 2.12 -32.05 9.90
C ALA A 658 1.41 -33.37 10.31
N PRO A 659 1.90 -34.11 11.33
CA PRO A 659 1.43 -35.46 11.67
C PRO A 659 -0.07 -35.63 12.03
N LYS A 660 -0.77 -34.52 12.29
CA LYS A 660 -2.20 -34.47 12.61
C LYS A 660 -3.11 -34.37 11.39
N MET A 661 -2.61 -33.93 10.23
CA MET A 661 -3.38 -33.94 8.99
C MET A 661 -3.44 -35.36 8.43
N ARG A 662 -4.64 -35.92 8.35
CA ARG A 662 -4.89 -37.28 7.85
C ARG A 662 -6.23 -37.30 7.15
N SER A 663 -6.34 -38.14 6.13
CA SER A 663 -7.60 -38.38 5.43
C SER A 663 -8.71 -38.77 6.42
N ASN A 664 -9.93 -38.30 6.17
CA ASN A 664 -11.15 -38.67 6.91
C ASN A 664 -11.15 -38.28 8.40
N THR A 665 -10.47 -37.20 8.78
CA THR A 665 -10.40 -36.75 10.18
C THR A 665 -10.70 -35.27 10.33
N TRP A 666 -11.20 -34.90 11.51
CA TRP A 666 -11.12 -33.52 11.99
C TRP A 666 -9.75 -33.30 12.60
N TRP A 667 -9.06 -32.22 12.23
CA TRP A 667 -7.82 -31.83 12.90
C TRP A 667 -7.87 -30.39 13.40
N SER A 668 -7.26 -30.20 14.57
CA SER A 668 -6.99 -28.91 15.19
C SER A 668 -5.65 -28.94 15.94
N GLY A 669 -4.97 -27.78 16.02
CA GLY A 669 -3.77 -27.60 16.83
C GLY A 669 -2.44 -27.47 16.09
N PRO A 670 -1.33 -27.33 16.85
CA PRO A 670 -0.15 -26.59 16.45
C PRO A 670 0.58 -27.16 15.24
N ALA A 671 0.62 -26.35 14.20
CA ALA A 671 1.49 -26.48 13.05
C ALA A 671 2.95 -26.15 13.43
N GLY A 672 3.69 -27.09 14.02
CA GLY A 672 5.14 -26.96 14.22
C GLY A 672 5.64 -25.95 15.27
N ASP A 673 4.81 -24.98 15.68
CA ASP A 673 5.04 -24.09 16.82
C ASP A 673 3.93 -24.32 17.86
N GLN A 674 4.26 -24.41 19.14
CA GLN A 674 3.36 -24.86 20.23
C GLN A 674 2.13 -23.94 20.47
N ASN A 675 1.93 -22.90 19.66
CA ASN A 675 0.96 -21.83 19.86
C ASN A 675 -0.20 -21.75 18.83
N SER A 676 -0.17 -22.44 17.68
CA SER A 676 -1.25 -22.33 16.68
C SER A 676 -2.43 -23.26 16.99
N MET A 677 -3.43 -22.79 17.74
CA MET A 677 -4.52 -23.66 18.20
C MET A 677 -5.77 -23.68 17.30
N TRP A 678 -6.05 -22.69 16.44
CA TRP A 678 -7.42 -22.44 15.90
C TRP A 678 -7.65 -22.69 14.41
N CYS A 679 -6.91 -23.62 13.82
CA CYS A 679 -7.17 -24.09 12.48
C CYS A 679 -8.20 -25.22 12.46
N ILE A 680 -9.03 -25.28 11.42
CA ILE A 680 -9.92 -26.42 11.19
C ILE A 680 -9.73 -26.96 9.79
N GLY A 681 -9.52 -28.27 9.69
CA GLY A 681 -9.69 -29.01 8.46
C GLY A 681 -10.77 -30.08 8.58
N ILE A 682 -11.56 -30.25 7.52
CA ILE A 682 -12.60 -31.30 7.42
C ILE A 682 -12.43 -32.04 6.09
N ASP A 683 -12.51 -33.37 6.15
CA ASP A 683 -12.55 -34.30 5.01
C ASP A 683 -13.87 -35.12 5.10
N GLU A 684 -14.64 -35.20 4.00
CA GLU A 684 -16.07 -35.56 3.96
C GLU A 684 -16.45 -36.90 4.60
N GLN A 685 -15.55 -37.89 4.69
CA GLN A 685 -15.90 -39.14 5.39
C GLN A 685 -16.07 -38.96 6.91
N ALA A 686 -15.77 -37.78 7.45
CA ALA A 686 -16.20 -37.36 8.78
C ALA A 686 -17.64 -36.80 8.72
N SER A 687 -18.62 -37.62 9.10
CA SER A 687 -20.04 -37.24 9.23
C SER A 687 -20.25 -35.83 9.81
N PRO A 688 -21.29 -35.06 9.39
CA PRO A 688 -21.67 -33.82 10.07
C PRO A 688 -22.03 -34.00 11.57
N ASP A 689 -22.28 -35.25 12.00
CA ASP A 689 -22.46 -35.64 13.42
C ASP A 689 -21.16 -36.12 14.08
N PHE A 690 -20.03 -36.08 13.37
CA PHE A 690 -18.73 -36.48 13.89
C PHE A 690 -18.31 -35.51 14.99
N LYS A 691 -18.10 -36.05 16.20
CA LYS A 691 -17.72 -35.24 17.35
C LYS A 691 -16.28 -34.75 17.14
N PRO A 692 -16.01 -33.45 17.31
CA PRO A 692 -14.64 -32.94 17.29
C PRO A 692 -13.79 -33.71 18.31
N ASP A 693 -12.48 -33.80 18.05
CA ASP A 693 -11.55 -34.39 19.03
C ASP A 693 -11.79 -33.74 20.41
N SER A 694 -11.73 -34.57 21.45
CA SER A 694 -11.85 -34.19 22.86
C SER A 694 -10.98 -32.97 23.24
N SER A 695 -9.87 -32.74 22.54
CA SER A 695 -8.98 -31.58 22.70
C SER A 695 -9.63 -30.23 22.36
N ILE A 696 -10.67 -30.20 21.52
CA ILE A 696 -11.43 -28.98 21.14
C ILE A 696 -12.44 -28.59 22.23
N ALA A 697 -12.85 -29.52 23.09
CA ALA A 697 -13.84 -29.24 24.13
C ALA A 697 -13.34 -28.23 25.20
N GLU A 698 -12.03 -28.24 25.46
CA GLU A 698 -11.33 -27.37 26.42
C GLU A 698 -11.11 -25.93 25.91
N TRP A 699 -11.43 -25.67 24.64
CA TRP A 699 -11.28 -24.36 24.04
C TRP A 699 -12.28 -23.37 24.66
N PRO A 700 -11.90 -22.11 24.97
CA PRO A 700 -12.82 -21.10 25.49
C PRO A 700 -14.10 -20.94 24.63
N SER A 701 -15.14 -20.28 25.14
CA SER A 701 -16.46 -20.20 24.48
C SER A 701 -16.73 -18.95 23.63
N ARG A 702 -15.84 -17.93 23.62
CA ARG A 702 -15.99 -16.69 22.84
C ARG A 702 -14.68 -16.19 22.21
N MET A 703 -14.72 -15.60 21.01
CA MET A 703 -13.64 -14.73 20.53
C MET A 703 -13.61 -13.46 21.39
N PRO A 704 -12.47 -13.06 21.99
CA PRO A 704 -12.30 -11.69 22.46
C PRO A 704 -12.52 -10.71 21.30
N GLY A 705 -13.25 -9.61 21.51
CA GLY A 705 -13.36 -8.53 20.53
C GLY A 705 -14.58 -8.52 19.56
N ARG A 706 -15.49 -9.52 19.60
CA ARG A 706 -16.68 -9.54 18.70
C ARG A 706 -18.10 -9.43 19.34
N ILE A 707 -18.20 -9.35 20.68
CA ILE A 707 -19.35 -8.93 21.58
C ILE A 707 -20.55 -9.91 21.78
N PRO A 708 -21.10 -10.04 23.03
CA PRO A 708 -22.43 -9.49 23.44
C PRO A 708 -22.56 -8.81 24.84
N ASP A 709 -23.28 -7.67 24.85
CA ASP A 709 -24.30 -7.10 25.78
C ASP A 709 -24.05 -6.67 27.26
N MET A 710 -24.53 -5.45 27.59
CA MET A 710 -24.97 -5.00 28.92
C MET A 710 -26.41 -4.46 28.84
N PRO A 711 -27.28 -4.66 29.86
CA PRO A 711 -28.53 -3.91 30.03
C PRO A 711 -28.38 -2.70 30.99
N GLU A 712 -29.24 -1.69 30.76
CA GLU A 712 -29.30 -0.40 31.45
C GLU A 712 -29.90 -0.44 32.88
N THR A 713 -29.59 0.63 33.64
CA THR A 713 -30.38 1.33 34.70
C THR A 713 -29.98 1.23 36.19
N SER A 714 -29.73 2.43 36.76
CA SER A 714 -30.22 3.00 38.05
C SER A 714 -29.18 3.40 39.14
N MET A 715 -29.11 4.73 39.40
CA MET A 715 -29.11 5.54 40.67
C MET A 715 -28.50 4.95 41.97
N GLU A 716 -27.96 5.65 43.00
CA GLU A 716 -27.82 7.05 43.47
C GLU A 716 -26.96 7.03 44.78
N GLY A 717 -26.25 8.13 45.14
CA GLY A 717 -26.26 8.71 46.51
C GLY A 717 -25.09 8.54 47.53
N ILE A 718 -24.61 9.70 48.05
CA ILE A 718 -24.36 10.12 49.48
C ILE A 718 -22.97 10.78 49.81
N GLU A 719 -23.04 11.91 50.55
CA GLU A 719 -22.04 12.95 50.92
C GLU A 719 -21.13 12.70 52.17
N ARG A 720 -20.10 13.56 52.37
CA ARG A 720 -19.06 13.62 53.45
C ARG A 720 -19.38 14.53 54.66
N VAL A 721 -18.79 14.27 55.85
CA VAL A 721 -18.63 15.18 57.03
C VAL A 721 -17.28 14.95 57.76
N ASP A 722 -16.72 15.98 58.42
CA ASP A 722 -15.33 16.10 58.95
C ASP A 722 -15.28 16.40 60.50
N SER A 723 -14.41 15.71 61.28
CA SER A 723 -13.92 16.08 62.66
C SER A 723 -12.98 15.02 63.31
N THR A 724 -11.79 15.35 63.87
CA THR A 724 -10.99 14.42 64.74
C THR A 724 -10.17 15.08 65.90
N PRO A 725 -9.89 14.36 67.03
CA PRO A 725 -9.52 14.88 68.37
C PRO A 725 -8.03 14.90 68.81
N TYR A 726 -7.04 14.61 67.96
CA TYR A 726 -5.68 14.19 68.42
C TYR A 726 -4.54 15.21 68.26
N LYS A 727 -4.85 16.46 67.91
CA LYS A 727 -3.84 17.49 67.59
C LYS A 727 -2.83 17.81 68.71
N GLY A 728 -3.24 17.77 69.98
CA GLY A 728 -2.35 18.11 71.12
C GLY A 728 -1.24 17.09 71.43
N VAL A 729 -1.38 15.84 71.00
CA VAL A 729 -0.37 14.79 71.20
C VAL A 729 0.80 14.97 70.22
N ILE A 730 0.50 15.42 68.99
CA ILE A 730 1.48 15.68 67.92
C ILE A 730 2.47 16.74 68.37
N ASP A 731 1.95 17.88 68.84
CA ASP A 731 2.77 19.02 69.23
C ASP A 731 3.74 18.65 70.36
N SER A 732 3.30 17.77 71.27
CA SER A 732 4.11 17.27 72.38
C SER A 732 5.25 16.34 71.91
N ALA A 733 4.97 15.44 70.97
CA ALA A 733 5.96 14.52 70.44
C ALA A 733 7.01 15.22 69.55
N MET A 734 6.59 16.21 68.76
CA MET A 734 7.50 17.01 67.96
C MET A 734 8.48 17.82 68.81
N ASN A 735 8.02 18.35 69.94
CA ASN A 735 8.88 19.07 70.89
C ASN A 735 9.91 18.12 71.54
N LEU A 736 9.52 16.88 71.88
CA LEU A 736 10.44 15.86 72.38
C LEU A 736 11.49 15.44 71.33
N LYS A 737 11.12 15.34 70.04
CA LYS A 737 12.08 15.09 68.95
C LYS A 737 13.11 16.21 68.82
N GLN A 738 12.67 17.47 68.91
CA GLN A 738 13.57 18.63 68.85
C GLN A 738 14.55 18.71 70.02
N GLN A 739 14.25 18.03 71.14
CA GLN A 739 15.14 17.89 72.29
C GLN A 739 16.05 16.65 72.19
N ASP A 740 16.13 16.02 71.02
CA ASP A 740 16.92 14.82 70.71
C ASP A 740 16.51 13.57 71.54
N LYS A 741 15.26 13.54 72.00
CA LYS A 741 14.64 12.42 72.71
C LYS A 741 13.71 11.63 71.81
N ALA A 742 14.21 11.21 70.64
CA ALA A 742 13.41 10.55 69.60
C ALA A 742 12.69 9.29 70.11
N GLY A 743 13.34 8.48 70.95
CA GLY A 743 12.72 7.26 71.50
C GLY A 743 11.52 7.52 72.43
N GLU A 744 11.54 8.60 73.21
CA GLU A 744 10.41 8.99 74.07
C GLU A 744 9.27 9.61 73.24
N ALA A 745 9.61 10.40 72.21
CA ALA A 745 8.64 10.96 71.25
C ALA A 745 7.91 9.85 70.48
N ILE A 746 8.66 8.85 70.01
CA ILE A 746 8.12 7.68 69.30
C ILE A 746 7.18 6.91 70.22
N LYS A 747 7.60 6.63 71.45
CA LYS A 747 6.78 5.87 72.41
C LYS A 747 5.47 6.59 72.77
N LEU A 748 5.53 7.91 72.99
CA LEU A 748 4.35 8.74 73.28
C LEU A 748 3.31 8.64 72.15
N LEU A 749 3.76 8.56 70.89
CA LEU A 749 2.86 8.46 69.74
C LEU A 749 2.40 7.02 69.47
N GLU A 750 3.25 6.02 69.73
CA GLU A 750 2.89 4.59 69.65
C GLU A 750 1.81 4.23 70.68
N ASP A 751 1.85 4.80 71.89
CA ASP A 751 0.87 4.55 72.95
C ASP A 751 -0.54 5.05 72.57
N VAL A 752 -0.65 6.06 71.70
CA VAL A 752 -1.96 6.54 71.20
C VAL A 752 -2.42 5.74 69.97
N ARG A 753 -1.48 5.11 69.23
CA ARG A 753 -1.74 4.32 67.99
C ARG A 753 -2.59 3.07 68.22
N GLY A 754 -2.72 2.60 69.46
CA GLY A 754 -3.48 1.39 69.80
C GLY A 754 -5.02 1.51 69.72
N ASN A 755 -5.55 2.55 69.09
CA ASN A 755 -6.99 2.82 69.04
C ASN A 755 -7.45 2.91 67.57
N ASP A 756 -8.46 2.13 67.18
CA ASP A 756 -8.86 1.83 65.79
C ASP A 756 -9.46 3.02 64.98
N SER A 757 -9.34 4.24 65.49
CA SER A 757 -9.85 5.49 64.88
C SER A 757 -8.75 6.54 64.76
N PHE A 758 -7.60 6.13 64.22
CA PHE A 758 -6.37 6.92 64.20
C PHE A 758 -6.28 7.85 62.97
N ASP A 759 -5.81 9.08 63.19
CA ASP A 759 -5.78 10.17 62.20
C ASP A 759 -4.65 9.97 61.16
N PRO A 760 -4.91 9.99 59.85
CA PRO A 760 -3.89 9.79 58.81
C PRO A 760 -2.76 10.84 58.83
N GLU A 761 -3.02 12.08 59.26
CA GLU A 761 -1.96 13.10 59.36
C GLU A 761 -0.99 12.81 60.51
N LEU A 762 -1.49 12.16 61.57
CA LEU A 762 -0.66 11.73 62.69
C LEU A 762 0.33 10.64 62.26
N LEU A 763 -0.07 9.72 61.36
CA LEU A 763 0.80 8.67 60.81
C LEU A 763 1.88 9.24 59.87
N TYR A 764 1.54 10.24 59.06
CA TYR A 764 2.50 10.94 58.20
C TYR A 764 3.61 11.63 59.03
N GLU A 765 3.21 12.35 60.08
CA GLU A 765 4.16 13.02 60.98
C GLU A 765 5.03 12.02 61.76
N LEU A 766 4.47 10.87 62.14
CA LEU A 766 5.18 9.78 62.83
C LEU A 766 6.18 9.07 61.89
N ALA A 767 5.84 8.89 60.61
CA ALA A 767 6.76 8.38 59.61
C ALA A 767 7.97 9.32 59.40
N ALA A 768 7.74 10.64 59.48
CA ALA A 768 8.81 11.63 59.41
C ALA A 768 9.72 11.63 60.67
N LEU A 769 9.28 11.02 61.77
CA LEU A 769 10.14 10.79 62.94
C LEU A 769 11.12 9.64 62.70
N TYR A 770 10.71 8.58 62.00
CA TYR A 770 11.55 7.42 61.71
C TYR A 770 12.54 7.61 60.56
N SER A 771 12.35 8.61 59.69
CA SER A 771 13.19 8.84 58.50
C SER A 771 14.66 9.17 58.79
N GLY A 772 15.01 9.45 60.05
CA GLY A 772 16.40 9.69 60.49
C GLY A 772 17.12 8.47 61.07
N ASP A 773 16.38 7.46 61.57
CA ASP A 773 16.94 6.32 62.33
C ASP A 773 16.56 4.95 61.75
N ASP A 774 15.31 4.76 61.29
CA ASP A 774 14.80 3.48 60.77
C ASP A 774 13.97 3.70 59.50
N ASN A 775 14.70 3.82 58.39
CA ASN A 775 14.21 4.09 57.05
C ASN A 775 13.10 3.12 56.56
N ASN A 776 13.11 1.87 56.99
CA ASN A 776 12.09 0.88 56.63
C ASN A 776 10.79 1.09 57.41
N ARG A 777 10.89 1.47 58.69
CA ARG A 777 9.71 1.88 59.47
C ARG A 777 9.14 3.20 58.96
N ALA A 778 9.97 4.12 58.49
CA ALA A 778 9.52 5.34 57.82
C ALA A 778 8.68 5.03 56.57
N LEU A 779 9.15 4.11 55.71
CA LEU A 779 8.43 3.68 54.52
C LEU A 779 7.10 2.98 54.87
N THR A 780 7.09 2.17 55.93
CA THR A 780 5.89 1.48 56.42
C THR A 780 4.86 2.46 57.00
N GLY A 781 5.32 3.43 57.80
CA GLY A 781 4.46 4.48 58.35
C GLY A 781 3.86 5.38 57.27
N LEU A 782 4.64 5.72 56.24
CA LEU A 782 4.15 6.44 55.06
C LEU A 782 3.08 5.65 54.31
N ALA A 783 3.32 4.36 54.05
CA ALA A 783 2.36 3.49 53.40
C ALA A 783 1.06 3.37 54.20
N GLU A 784 1.14 3.29 55.53
CA GLU A 784 -0.04 3.20 56.40
C GLU A 784 -0.79 4.53 56.50
N ALA A 785 -0.09 5.66 56.56
CA ALA A 785 -0.71 6.99 56.49
C ALA A 785 -1.53 7.14 55.20
N VAL A 786 -0.94 6.70 54.08
CA VAL A 786 -1.61 6.67 52.77
C VAL A 786 -2.84 5.78 52.85
N LYS A 787 -2.75 4.53 53.33
CA LYS A 787 -3.93 3.65 53.49
C LYS A 787 -5.04 4.25 54.37
N CYS A 788 -4.69 5.04 55.37
CA CYS A 788 -5.64 5.71 56.25
C CYS A 788 -6.21 7.02 55.66
N GLY A 789 -5.83 7.41 54.43
CA GLY A 789 -6.44 8.52 53.69
C GLY A 789 -5.54 9.74 53.45
N PHE A 790 -4.24 9.68 53.78
CA PHE A 790 -3.29 10.77 53.47
C PHE A 790 -2.98 10.83 51.96
N SER A 791 -3.30 11.97 51.31
CA SER A 791 -3.32 12.07 49.83
C SER A 791 -2.53 13.24 49.23
N ASP A 792 -1.87 14.07 50.05
CA ASP A 792 -1.15 15.26 49.57
C ASP A 792 0.21 14.89 48.96
N MET A 793 0.18 14.58 47.66
CA MET A 793 1.37 14.22 46.87
C MET A 793 2.40 15.32 46.74
N ASN A 794 1.98 16.59 46.76
CA ASN A 794 2.92 17.70 46.69
C ASN A 794 3.70 17.81 48.00
N ARG A 795 3.05 17.57 49.13
CA ARG A 795 3.72 17.50 50.43
C ARG A 795 4.64 16.28 50.50
N LEU A 796 4.18 15.08 50.14
CA LEU A 796 5.03 13.87 50.14
C LEU A 796 6.28 14.00 49.24
N ALA A 797 6.12 14.56 48.03
CA ALA A 797 7.18 14.69 47.03
C ALA A 797 8.16 15.85 47.31
N ASN A 798 7.80 16.83 48.13
CA ASN A 798 8.64 17.99 48.41
C ASN A 798 9.09 18.10 49.86
N ASP A 799 8.53 17.32 50.79
CA ASP A 799 8.94 17.34 52.18
C ASP A 799 10.36 16.80 52.34
N THR A 800 11.25 17.66 52.84
CA THR A 800 12.68 17.39 52.98
C THR A 800 12.98 16.34 54.04
N ARG A 801 12.04 16.01 54.93
CA ARG A 801 12.22 14.99 55.98
C ARG A 801 12.36 13.58 55.41
N PHE A 802 11.96 13.36 54.16
CA PHE A 802 11.95 12.05 53.51
C PHE A 802 12.96 11.88 52.38
N THR A 803 13.91 12.81 52.19
CA THR A 803 14.87 12.77 51.08
C THR A 803 15.65 11.46 51.01
N ALA A 804 16.09 10.90 52.14
CA ALA A 804 16.80 9.61 52.19
C ALA A 804 15.89 8.40 51.90
N VAL A 805 14.59 8.52 52.18
CA VAL A 805 13.59 7.45 51.98
C VAL A 805 13.25 7.28 50.49
N ARG A 806 13.40 8.32 49.67
CA ARG A 806 13.12 8.29 48.21
C ARG A 806 14.06 7.40 47.42
N GLU A 807 15.26 7.18 47.94
CA GLU A 807 16.29 6.32 47.33
C GLU A 807 16.06 4.84 47.66
N LEU A 808 15.06 4.50 48.48
CA LEU A 808 14.79 3.13 48.91
C LEU A 808 13.93 2.37 47.89
N PRO A 809 14.22 1.08 47.64
CA PRO A 809 13.33 0.19 46.90
C PRO A 809 11.94 0.13 47.55
N GLY A 810 10.88 0.34 46.76
CA GLY A 810 9.50 0.38 47.25
C GLY A 810 8.93 1.79 47.45
N TYR A 811 9.76 2.85 47.44
CA TYR A 811 9.24 4.23 47.44
C TYR A 811 8.34 4.52 46.23
N GLY A 812 8.68 3.96 45.06
CA GLY A 812 7.84 4.08 43.85
C GLY A 812 6.44 3.50 44.04
N GLU A 813 6.29 2.39 44.77
CA GLU A 813 4.99 1.78 45.07
C GLU A 813 4.18 2.63 46.05
N VAL A 814 4.83 3.17 47.09
CA VAL A 814 4.18 4.08 48.06
C VAL A 814 3.79 5.40 47.38
N ALA A 815 4.60 5.91 46.44
CA ALA A 815 4.29 7.10 45.65
C ALA A 815 3.13 6.86 44.68
N ILE A 816 3.04 5.67 44.07
CA ILE A 816 1.88 5.25 43.27
C ILE A 816 0.63 5.17 44.15
N GLN A 817 0.71 4.56 45.34
CA GLN A 817 -0.41 4.46 46.29
C GLN A 817 -0.87 5.82 46.85
N ALA A 818 0.06 6.73 47.09
CA ALA A 818 -0.25 8.09 47.54
C ALA A 818 -0.85 8.93 46.39
N ALA A 819 -0.33 8.78 45.16
CA ALA A 819 -0.92 9.37 43.95
C ALA A 819 -2.30 8.78 43.66
N SER A 820 -2.50 7.52 44.07
CA SER A 820 -3.76 6.83 43.91
C SER A 820 -4.83 7.25 44.93
N HIS A 821 -4.61 8.28 45.74
CA HIS A 821 -5.66 8.84 46.60
C HIS A 821 -6.48 9.95 45.94
N SER A 822 -6.11 10.41 44.74
CA SER A 822 -7.04 11.10 43.83
C SER A 822 -7.77 10.15 42.88
N LEU A 823 -7.19 8.98 42.60
CA LEU A 823 -7.78 7.85 41.86
C LEU A 823 -7.04 6.57 42.27
N SER A 824 -7.67 5.65 42.99
CA SER A 824 -7.13 4.33 43.39
C SER A 824 -6.47 3.59 42.21
N GLN A 825 -5.60 2.61 42.48
CA GLN A 825 -5.02 1.77 41.41
C GLN A 825 -6.13 1.19 40.51
N GLU A 826 -7.26 0.81 41.10
CA GLU A 826 -8.43 0.35 40.37
C GLU A 826 -9.08 1.45 39.51
N GLU A 827 -9.09 2.71 39.95
CA GLU A 827 -9.53 3.86 39.16
C GLU A 827 -8.53 4.26 38.08
N MET A 828 -7.23 4.13 38.31
CA MET A 828 -6.18 4.30 37.31
C MET A 828 -6.28 3.21 36.23
N ASP A 829 -6.49 1.97 36.64
CA ASP A 829 -6.72 0.85 35.74
C ASP A 829 -8.03 1.04 34.95
N LYS A 830 -9.12 1.48 35.60
CA LYS A 830 -10.38 1.82 34.93
C LYS A 830 -10.19 2.98 33.94
N LEU A 831 -9.51 4.05 34.34
CA LEU A 831 -9.27 5.20 33.49
C LEU A 831 -8.35 4.84 32.32
N TRP A 832 -7.32 4.03 32.56
CA TRP A 832 -6.45 3.52 31.50
C TRP A 832 -7.22 2.63 30.55
N ILE A 833 -8.03 1.72 31.09
CA ILE A 833 -8.97 0.89 30.32
C ILE A 833 -9.91 1.78 29.50
N GLU A 834 -10.42 2.90 30.02
CA GLU A 834 -11.23 3.86 29.27
C GLU A 834 -10.43 4.64 28.23
N CYS A 835 -9.13 4.89 28.46
CA CYS A 835 -8.23 5.52 27.49
C CYS A 835 -7.92 4.58 26.31
N VAL A 836 -7.77 3.28 26.58
CA VAL A 836 -7.35 2.25 25.60
C VAL A 836 -8.51 1.46 25.01
N LYS A 837 -9.71 1.53 25.59
CA LYS A 837 -10.96 1.05 24.98
C LYS A 837 -11.45 2.05 23.93
N GLU A 838 -11.43 1.64 22.67
CA GLU A 838 -12.21 2.30 21.62
C GLU A 838 -13.14 1.32 20.94
N GLN A 839 -14.46 1.55 21.08
CA GLN A 839 -15.46 1.36 20.01
C GLN A 839 -16.71 2.25 20.25
N GLY A 840 -17.08 3.08 19.26
CA GLY A 840 -18.46 3.59 19.08
C GLY A 840 -18.89 4.81 19.92
N ALA A 841 -20.17 4.84 20.31
CA ALA A 841 -20.96 5.97 20.86
C ALA A 841 -20.46 6.59 22.20
N HIS A 842 -19.21 6.35 22.58
CA HIS A 842 -18.56 6.84 23.80
C HIS A 842 -17.21 7.52 23.52
N TRP A 843 -16.93 7.94 22.27
CA TRP A 843 -15.76 8.74 21.91
C TRP A 843 -15.50 9.87 22.90
N ASP A 844 -16.55 10.60 23.28
CA ASP A 844 -16.48 11.70 24.23
C ASP A 844 -15.94 11.24 25.60
N LYS A 845 -16.24 10.01 26.04
CA LYS A 845 -15.75 9.45 27.30
C LYS A 845 -14.30 9.01 27.21
N SER A 846 -13.88 8.38 26.11
CA SER A 846 -12.47 8.01 25.88
C SER A 846 -11.62 9.26 25.69
N GLU A 847 -12.15 10.31 25.03
CA GLU A 847 -11.49 11.61 24.93
C GLU A 847 -11.37 12.28 26.32
N VAL A 848 -12.43 12.28 27.13
CA VAL A 848 -12.38 12.76 28.51
C VAL A 848 -11.40 11.96 29.36
N ALA A 849 -11.39 10.62 29.24
CA ALA A 849 -10.45 9.77 29.97
C ALA A 849 -9.00 10.02 29.55
N ARG A 850 -8.75 10.15 28.24
CA ARG A 850 -7.44 10.47 27.68
C ARG A 850 -6.96 11.86 28.10
N ASN A 851 -7.84 12.86 28.09
CA ASN A 851 -7.54 14.20 28.59
C ASN A 851 -7.26 14.17 30.10
N LYS A 852 -8.03 13.41 30.87
CA LYS A 852 -7.81 13.21 32.30
C LYS A 852 -6.47 12.51 32.58
N PHE A 853 -6.08 11.51 31.78
CA PHE A 853 -4.79 10.83 31.91
C PHE A 853 -3.61 11.74 31.51
N LYS A 854 -3.79 12.60 30.50
CA LYS A 854 -2.84 13.67 30.14
C LYS A 854 -2.70 14.69 31.27
N GLU A 855 -3.78 15.05 31.96
CA GLU A 855 -3.75 15.97 33.11
C GLU A 855 -3.01 15.39 34.33
N LEU A 856 -2.91 14.06 34.45
CA LEU A 856 -2.12 13.42 35.51
C LEU A 856 -0.63 13.75 35.44
N GLY A 857 -0.11 14.17 34.28
CA GLY A 857 1.30 14.55 34.12
C GLY A 857 2.27 13.41 34.42
N ARG A 858 3.26 13.63 35.29
CA ARG A 858 4.28 12.62 35.63
C ARG A 858 3.69 11.28 36.10
N PRO A 859 2.71 11.23 37.02
CA PRO A 859 1.99 10.00 37.37
C PRO A 859 1.46 9.21 36.18
N GLY A 860 0.85 9.87 35.19
CA GLY A 860 0.36 9.21 33.98
C GLY A 860 1.50 8.60 33.15
N ILE A 861 2.64 9.28 33.07
CA ILE A 861 3.85 8.79 32.39
C ILE A 861 4.43 7.56 33.11
N TYR A 862 4.54 7.57 34.44
CA TYR A 862 5.01 6.42 35.22
C TYR A 862 4.11 5.20 35.01
N TYR A 863 2.79 5.41 34.98
CA TYR A 863 1.82 4.34 34.73
C TYR A 863 1.94 3.77 33.31
N ALA A 864 2.22 4.63 32.32
CA ALA A 864 2.32 4.24 30.92
C ALA A 864 3.60 3.45 30.58
N ILE A 865 4.73 3.71 31.24
CA ILE A 865 6.02 3.11 30.85
C ILE A 865 5.99 1.57 30.81
N PRO A 866 5.50 0.85 31.84
CA PRO A 866 5.40 -0.61 31.79
C PRO A 866 4.51 -1.14 30.64
N LYS A 867 3.56 -0.33 30.17
CA LYS A 867 2.59 -0.68 29.12
C LYS A 867 3.14 -0.54 27.70
N MET A 868 4.31 0.09 27.54
CA MET A 868 4.98 0.23 26.25
C MET A 868 5.52 -1.08 25.67
N ILE A 869 5.63 -2.13 26.49
CA ILE A 869 6.00 -3.48 26.05
C ILE A 869 4.90 -4.50 26.37
N SER A 870 3.68 -4.05 26.69
CA SER A 870 2.57 -4.98 26.93
C SER A 870 2.22 -5.73 25.64
N GLY A 871 1.57 -6.89 25.72
CA GLY A 871 1.14 -7.62 24.52
C GLY A 871 0.03 -6.92 23.72
N ASP A 872 -0.51 -5.81 24.23
CA ASP A 872 -1.63 -5.07 23.66
C ASP A 872 -1.12 -3.84 22.88
N GLY A 873 -1.29 -3.87 21.55
CA GLY A 873 -0.84 -2.79 20.66
C GLY A 873 -1.51 -1.44 20.91
N TYR A 874 -2.72 -1.40 21.47
CA TYR A 874 -3.39 -0.14 21.84
C TYR A 874 -2.81 0.43 23.12
N GLU A 875 -2.52 -0.42 24.11
CA GLU A 875 -1.80 0.01 25.30
C GLU A 875 -0.40 0.52 24.95
N GLN A 876 0.33 -0.15 24.05
CA GLN A 876 1.64 0.30 23.59
C GLN A 876 1.56 1.66 22.87
N SER A 877 0.59 1.81 21.97
CA SER A 877 0.41 3.02 21.17
C SER A 877 -0.03 4.20 22.02
N TRP A 878 -1.00 3.99 22.92
CA TRP A 878 -1.45 5.02 23.85
C TRP A 878 -0.39 5.37 24.88
N ALA A 879 0.35 4.40 25.41
CA ALA A 879 1.48 4.66 26.31
C ALA A 879 2.56 5.50 25.63
N SER A 880 2.92 5.15 24.39
CA SER A 880 3.91 5.90 23.61
C SER A 880 3.39 7.30 23.30
N MET A 881 2.13 7.44 22.87
CA MET A 881 1.48 8.73 22.59
C MET A 881 1.39 9.62 23.83
N LEU A 882 1.02 9.06 25.00
CA LEU A 882 0.94 9.82 26.24
C LEU A 882 2.31 10.38 26.62
N VAL A 883 3.36 9.56 26.47
CA VAL A 883 4.74 9.97 26.75
C VAL A 883 5.24 11.02 25.76
N THR A 884 4.99 10.87 24.46
CA THR A 884 5.37 11.86 23.45
C THR A 884 4.54 13.15 23.58
N TYR A 885 3.27 13.07 23.97
CA TYR A 885 2.40 14.22 24.27
C TYR A 885 3.00 15.12 25.36
N HIS A 886 3.60 14.53 26.39
CA HIS A 886 4.30 15.28 27.43
C HIS A 886 5.66 15.85 26.98
N GLY A 887 6.16 15.42 25.82
CA GLY A 887 7.36 15.93 25.18
C GLY A 887 8.55 16.03 26.14
N LYS A 888 9.16 17.22 26.20
CA LYS A 888 10.33 17.50 27.06
C LYS A 888 10.09 17.26 28.56
N ASN A 889 8.83 17.24 29.02
CA ASN A 889 8.50 16.97 30.43
C ASN A 889 8.57 15.47 30.77
N ALA A 890 8.49 14.58 29.77
CA ALA A 890 8.66 13.14 29.97
C ALA A 890 10.13 12.71 30.09
N VAL A 891 11.06 13.50 29.57
CA VAL A 891 12.49 13.15 29.47
C VAL A 891 13.14 12.81 30.82
N PRO A 892 12.93 13.55 31.92
CA PRO A 892 13.44 13.15 33.23
C PRO A 892 12.92 11.78 33.69
N VAL A 893 11.63 11.52 33.48
CA VAL A 893 10.99 10.24 33.87
C VAL A 893 11.54 9.09 33.02
N LEU A 894 11.73 9.29 31.71
CA LEU A 894 12.33 8.30 30.82
C LEU A 894 13.78 7.99 31.18
N MET A 895 14.58 9.02 31.53
CA MET A 895 15.96 8.83 31.99
C MET A 895 16.04 8.02 33.29
N ASP A 896 15.12 8.23 34.23
CA ASP A 896 15.06 7.44 35.46
C ASP A 896 14.79 5.94 35.15
N HIS A 897 13.99 5.66 34.12
CA HIS A 897 13.64 4.29 33.71
C HIS A 897 14.67 3.61 32.80
N LEU A 898 15.72 4.29 32.33
CA LEU A 898 16.84 3.65 31.63
C LEU A 898 17.59 2.61 32.50
N ARG A 899 17.33 2.60 33.82
CA ARG A 899 17.90 1.68 34.82
C ARG A 899 17.26 0.28 34.84
N VAL A 900 16.14 0.07 34.13
CA VAL A 900 15.48 -1.25 34.07
C VAL A 900 16.42 -2.35 33.57
N LYS A 901 16.17 -3.62 33.90
CA LYS A 901 17.01 -4.73 33.38
C LYS A 901 16.63 -5.14 31.96
N ASP A 902 15.35 -4.97 31.61
CA ASP A 902 14.80 -5.38 30.31
C ASP A 902 15.41 -4.57 29.16
N LYS A 903 16.02 -5.29 28.21
CA LYS A 903 16.68 -4.70 27.03
C LYS A 903 15.69 -4.18 25.99
N ASN A 904 14.52 -4.81 25.84
CA ASN A 904 13.47 -4.35 24.93
C ASN A 904 12.86 -3.04 25.46
N MET A 905 12.58 -2.98 26.76
CA MET A 905 12.13 -1.73 27.40
C MET A 905 13.15 -0.60 27.22
N LYS A 906 14.45 -0.88 27.39
CA LYS A 906 15.50 0.12 27.11
C LYS A 906 15.49 0.60 25.67
N ARG A 907 15.30 -0.30 24.71
CA ARG A 907 15.24 0.07 23.29
C ARG A 907 14.10 1.06 23.03
N VAL A 908 12.92 0.77 23.58
CA VAL A 908 11.75 1.66 23.47
C VAL A 908 12.01 3.01 24.14
N ILE A 909 12.54 3.03 25.36
CA ILE A 909 12.86 4.27 26.08
C ILE A 909 13.89 5.12 25.32
N ILE A 910 14.96 4.52 24.79
CA ILE A 910 15.99 5.25 24.01
C ILE A 910 15.37 5.82 22.71
N SER A 911 14.50 5.07 22.04
CA SER A 911 13.78 5.54 20.84
C SER A 911 12.91 6.75 21.15
N LEU A 912 12.10 6.69 22.21
CA LEU A 912 11.21 7.79 22.62
C LEU A 912 11.99 9.04 23.03
N ILE A 913 13.11 8.88 23.73
CA ILE A 913 14.00 10.01 24.05
C ILE A 913 14.51 10.67 22.77
N GLY A 914 14.90 9.88 21.76
CA GLY A 914 15.32 10.36 20.45
C GLY A 914 14.22 11.13 19.74
N GLU A 915 13.02 10.57 19.70
CA GLU A 915 11.83 11.16 19.07
C GLU A 915 11.42 12.50 19.70
N ILE A 916 11.45 12.59 21.04
CA ILE A 916 11.19 13.85 21.77
C ILE A 916 12.26 14.91 21.46
N GLY A 917 13.49 14.50 21.15
CA GLY A 917 14.54 15.41 20.68
C GLY A 917 15.09 16.37 21.73
N ASP A 918 15.05 16.02 23.02
CA ASP A 918 15.56 16.89 24.10
C ASP A 918 17.06 16.66 24.39
N PRO A 919 17.93 17.67 24.15
CA PRO A 919 19.38 17.56 24.35
C PRO A 919 19.80 17.21 25.79
N ARG A 920 18.94 17.38 26.80
CA ARG A 920 19.28 17.02 28.19
C ARG A 920 19.59 15.53 28.36
N ALA A 921 19.08 14.68 27.47
CA ALA A 921 19.31 13.24 27.54
C ALA A 921 20.63 12.76 26.90
N THR A 922 21.40 13.63 26.23
CA THR A 922 22.60 13.24 25.49
C THR A 922 23.60 12.46 26.35
N GLU A 923 23.94 12.96 27.54
CA GLU A 923 24.88 12.28 28.45
C GLU A 923 24.36 10.93 28.94
N ALA A 924 23.04 10.81 29.12
CA ALA A 924 22.40 9.56 29.53
C ALA A 924 22.40 8.51 28.41
N LEU A 925 22.40 8.93 27.14
CA LEU A 925 22.38 8.03 25.98
C LEU A 925 23.78 7.58 25.52
N LEU A 926 24.83 8.36 25.79
CA LEU A 926 26.20 8.04 25.40
C LEU A 926 26.69 6.63 25.82
N PRO A 927 26.40 6.11 27.04
CA PRO A 927 26.82 4.78 27.47
C PRO A 927 26.26 3.62 26.62
N TYR A 928 25.18 3.85 25.87
CA TYR A 928 24.55 2.84 25.03
C TYR A 928 25.20 2.71 23.64
N LEU A 929 26.08 3.65 23.28
CA LEU A 929 26.97 3.51 22.13
C LEU A 929 27.99 2.39 22.40
N GLY A 930 27.86 1.26 21.70
CA GLY A 930 28.73 0.09 21.85
C GLY A 930 28.15 -1.04 22.71
N GLN A 931 26.97 -0.85 23.31
CA GLN A 931 26.25 -1.93 23.98
C GLN A 931 25.50 -2.79 22.96
N GLY A 932 25.82 -4.09 22.90
CA GLY A 932 25.28 -5.02 21.91
C GLY A 932 23.74 -5.05 21.89
N GLY A 933 23.17 -4.69 20.73
CA GLY A 933 21.72 -4.64 20.45
C GLY A 933 20.98 -3.40 20.94
N LEU A 934 21.69 -2.36 21.41
CA LEU A 934 21.12 -1.02 21.67
C LEU A 934 21.88 0.10 20.94
N THR A 935 22.96 -0.24 20.22
CA THR A 935 23.84 0.76 19.60
C THR A 935 23.18 1.46 18.41
N ASP A 936 22.40 0.73 17.61
CA ASP A 936 21.64 1.27 16.49
C ASP A 936 20.64 2.35 16.95
N VAL A 937 19.82 2.03 17.95
CA VAL A 937 18.82 2.97 18.49
C VAL A 937 19.49 4.16 19.21
N ALA A 938 20.61 3.94 19.90
CA ALA A 938 21.37 5.02 20.52
C ALA A 938 21.98 5.99 19.48
N CYS A 939 22.53 5.49 18.37
CA CYS A 939 23.03 6.32 17.27
C CYS A 939 21.91 7.18 16.66
N ILE A 940 20.75 6.58 16.38
CA ILE A 940 19.59 7.29 15.81
C ILE A 940 19.10 8.37 16.78
N ALA A 941 18.90 8.01 18.05
CA ALA A 941 18.40 8.92 19.07
C ALA A 941 19.34 10.11 19.28
N LEU A 942 20.65 9.87 19.42
CA LEU A 942 21.65 10.95 19.55
C LEU A 942 21.68 11.89 18.34
N GLY A 943 21.46 11.36 17.13
CA GLY A 943 21.29 12.18 15.93
C GLY A 943 20.02 13.04 15.96
N GLN A 944 18.92 12.50 16.49
CA GLN A 944 17.65 13.24 16.64
C GLN A 944 17.71 14.32 17.73
N LEU A 945 18.51 14.11 18.78
CA LEU A 945 18.76 15.13 19.81
C LEU A 945 19.49 16.36 19.25
N LYS A 946 20.21 16.23 18.12
CA LYS A 946 20.98 17.29 17.45
C LYS A 946 21.97 18.02 18.38
N ASP A 947 22.47 17.32 19.39
CA ASP A 947 23.41 17.89 20.36
C ASP A 947 24.86 17.53 20.00
N LYS A 948 25.69 18.56 19.81
CA LYS A 948 27.13 18.42 19.54
C LYS A 948 27.90 17.63 20.60
N ARG A 949 27.41 17.53 21.84
CA ARG A 949 28.01 16.68 22.89
C ARG A 949 28.06 15.20 22.50
N ALA A 950 27.20 14.75 21.56
CA ALA A 950 27.20 13.39 21.05
C ALA A 950 28.35 13.08 20.07
N VAL A 951 28.93 14.10 19.42
CA VAL A 951 29.86 13.94 18.30
C VAL A 951 31.13 13.16 18.68
N PRO A 952 31.81 13.45 19.81
CA PRO A 952 32.98 12.66 20.21
C PRO A 952 32.66 11.18 20.43
N GLY A 953 31.47 10.86 20.97
CA GLY A 953 31.02 9.49 21.18
C GLY A 953 30.77 8.75 19.88
N LEU A 954 30.11 9.41 18.91
CA LEU A 954 29.83 8.85 17.58
C LEU A 954 31.11 8.63 16.76
N ILE A 955 32.06 9.58 16.81
CA ILE A 955 33.37 9.43 16.15
C ILE A 955 34.15 8.28 16.80
N LYS A 956 34.24 8.22 18.12
CA LYS A 956 34.95 7.15 18.82
C LYS A 956 34.36 5.77 18.50
N LEU A 957 33.04 5.66 18.40
CA LEU A 957 32.37 4.42 18.00
C LEU A 957 32.82 3.97 16.61
N SER A 958 32.91 4.91 15.66
CA SER A 958 33.35 4.62 14.29
C SER A 958 34.79 4.10 14.18
N GLU A 959 35.63 4.32 15.19
CA GLU A 959 37.02 3.89 15.21
C GLU A 959 37.23 2.46 15.71
N THR A 960 36.17 1.82 16.21
CA THR A 960 36.25 0.46 16.74
C THR A 960 36.14 -0.59 15.63
N ASP A 961 36.92 -1.67 15.72
CA ASP A 961 37.06 -2.65 14.62
C ASP A 961 35.73 -3.32 14.25
N ARG A 962 34.89 -3.64 15.26
CA ARG A 962 33.53 -4.16 15.02
C ARG A 962 32.69 -3.24 14.14
N PHE A 963 32.86 -1.93 14.29
CA PHE A 963 32.03 -0.92 13.62
C PHE A 963 32.63 -0.49 12.29
N LYS A 964 33.95 -0.58 12.12
CA LYS A 964 34.63 -0.39 10.83
C LYS A 964 34.20 -1.42 9.79
N GLU A 965 33.95 -2.66 10.18
CA GLU A 965 33.54 -3.73 9.25
C GLU A 965 32.04 -3.67 8.88
N SER A 966 31.21 -2.97 9.66
CA SER A 966 29.75 -2.94 9.44
C SER A 966 29.30 -1.72 8.63
N GLU A 967 28.86 -1.95 7.39
CA GLU A 967 28.30 -0.90 6.51
C GLU A 967 27.10 -0.17 7.13
N LEU A 968 26.22 -0.91 7.83
CA LEU A 968 25.04 -0.35 8.50
C LEU A 968 25.44 0.68 9.55
N PHE A 969 26.46 0.39 10.36
CA PHE A 969 26.89 1.32 11.40
C PHE A 969 27.64 2.52 10.83
N ARG A 970 28.46 2.35 9.79
CA ARG A 970 29.10 3.49 9.10
C ARG A 970 28.06 4.45 8.50
N LYS A 971 26.97 3.89 7.93
CA LYS A 971 25.80 4.67 7.48
C LYS A 971 25.13 5.40 8.64
N LEU A 972 24.76 4.70 9.72
CA LEU A 972 24.04 5.29 10.86
C LEU A 972 24.83 6.42 11.53
N ILE A 973 26.14 6.26 11.67
CA ILE A 973 27.02 7.30 12.23
C ILE A 973 27.05 8.52 11.30
N SER A 974 27.19 8.33 9.99
CA SER A 974 27.17 9.43 9.01
C SER A 974 25.85 10.20 9.04
N VAL A 975 24.71 9.50 9.13
CA VAL A 975 23.39 10.10 9.28
C VAL A 975 23.27 10.89 10.60
N ALA A 976 23.72 10.31 11.71
CA ALA A 976 23.65 10.98 13.02
C ALA A 976 24.52 12.25 13.05
N LEU A 977 25.75 12.17 12.54
CA LEU A 977 26.65 13.32 12.44
C LEU A 977 26.09 14.41 11.50
N GLY A 978 25.45 14.02 10.39
CA GLY A 978 24.78 14.95 9.48
C GLY A 978 23.59 15.68 10.12
N ARG A 979 22.79 14.98 10.93
CA ARG A 979 21.68 15.60 11.69
C ARG A 979 22.16 16.59 12.75
N ILE A 980 23.30 16.30 13.39
CA ILE A 980 23.92 17.19 14.38
C ILE A 980 24.58 18.39 13.68
N ALA A 981 25.13 18.20 12.48
CA ALA A 981 25.78 19.22 11.66
C ALA A 981 26.94 19.96 12.36
N ASP A 982 27.68 19.28 13.25
CA ASP A 982 28.85 19.87 13.91
C ASP A 982 30.11 19.77 13.04
N PRO A 983 30.84 20.88 12.80
CA PRO A 983 32.04 20.89 11.96
C PRO A 983 33.17 19.95 12.40
N SER A 984 33.23 19.55 13.68
CA SER A 984 34.25 18.60 14.15
C SER A 984 34.10 17.20 13.52
N ALA A 985 32.94 16.90 12.93
CA ALA A 985 32.70 15.65 12.20
C ALA A 985 33.29 15.62 10.79
N VAL A 986 33.70 16.77 10.22
CA VAL A 986 34.18 16.87 8.82
C VAL A 986 35.28 15.86 8.50
N PRO A 987 36.35 15.67 9.30
CA PRO A 987 37.40 14.69 8.97
C PRO A 987 36.90 13.25 8.89
N HIS A 988 35.86 12.90 9.65
CA HIS A 988 35.25 11.58 9.61
C HIS A 988 34.41 11.42 8.34
N LEU A 989 33.55 12.39 8.04
CA LEU A 989 32.67 12.35 6.88
C LEU A 989 33.45 12.40 5.55
N ILE A 990 34.61 13.06 5.50
CA ILE A 990 35.53 13.02 4.34
C ILE A 990 36.03 11.60 4.07
N LYS A 991 36.26 10.78 5.12
CA LYS A 991 36.56 9.36 4.92
C LYS A 991 35.33 8.61 4.39
N GLY A 992 34.14 8.96 4.87
CA GLY A 992 32.87 8.35 4.47
C GLY A 992 32.50 8.55 3.00
N ILE A 993 32.77 9.72 2.41
CA ILE A 993 32.55 9.93 0.95
C ILE A 993 33.52 9.12 0.07
N GLY A 994 34.61 8.59 0.65
CA GLY A 994 35.52 7.65 0.01
C GLY A 994 35.28 6.18 0.36
N ASP A 995 34.20 5.85 1.08
CA ASP A 995 33.89 4.48 1.48
C ASP A 995 33.60 3.59 0.26
N THR A 996 33.89 2.28 0.36
CA THR A 996 33.62 1.32 -0.71
C THR A 996 32.12 1.17 -0.99
N TYR A 997 31.27 1.43 -0.01
CA TYR A 997 29.82 1.27 -0.11
C TYR A 997 29.09 2.58 -0.38
N PHE A 998 28.26 2.59 -1.44
CA PHE A 998 27.48 3.77 -1.83
C PHE A 998 26.57 4.29 -0.71
N TRP A 999 25.97 3.38 0.06
CA TRP A 999 25.09 3.69 1.19
C TRP A 999 25.78 4.34 2.40
N VAL A 1000 27.11 4.46 2.38
CA VAL A 1000 27.90 5.26 3.32
C VAL A 1000 28.33 6.57 2.67
N ARG A 1001 28.73 6.54 1.39
CA ARG A 1001 29.15 7.73 0.63
C ARG A 1001 28.06 8.79 0.56
N TYR A 1002 26.84 8.40 0.18
CA TYR A 1002 25.75 9.35 -0.01
C TYR A 1002 25.33 10.04 1.32
N PRO A 1003 25.10 9.32 2.44
CA PRO A 1003 24.85 9.98 3.72
C PRO A 1003 26.01 10.85 4.21
N SER A 1004 27.26 10.50 3.87
CA SER A 1004 28.42 11.33 4.23
C SER A 1004 28.48 12.63 3.43
N GLU A 1005 28.13 12.58 2.14
CA GLU A 1005 27.97 13.75 1.26
C GLU A 1005 26.86 14.67 1.78
N GLU A 1006 25.69 14.11 2.10
CA GLU A 1006 24.55 14.84 2.68
C GLU A 1006 24.93 15.46 4.03
N ALA A 1007 25.65 14.73 4.88
CA ALA A 1007 26.13 15.26 6.16
C ALA A 1007 27.13 16.41 5.99
N LEU A 1008 28.07 16.32 5.04
CA LEU A 1008 29.00 17.41 4.70
C LEU A 1008 28.26 18.63 4.14
N THR A 1009 27.22 18.38 3.33
CA THR A 1009 26.34 19.43 2.80
C THR A 1009 25.58 20.12 3.92
N ALA A 1010 25.02 19.37 4.88
CA ALA A 1010 24.32 19.89 6.05
C ALA A 1010 25.22 20.71 6.98
N ILE A 1011 26.50 20.34 7.11
CA ILE A 1011 27.51 21.14 7.84
C ILE A 1011 27.76 22.48 7.15
N GLY A 1012 27.74 22.51 5.82
CA GLY A 1012 27.84 23.74 5.04
C GLY A 1012 29.26 24.29 4.91
N GLU A 1013 29.42 25.62 4.98
CA GLU A 1013 30.67 26.34 4.71
C GLU A 1013 31.93 25.79 5.46
N PRO A 1014 31.84 25.32 6.72
CA PRO A 1014 32.97 24.71 7.41
C PRO A 1014 33.55 23.45 6.73
N ALA A 1015 32.77 22.72 5.92
CA ALA A 1015 33.22 21.53 5.19
C ALA A 1015 34.01 21.87 3.91
N VAL A 1016 33.84 23.08 3.37
CA VAL A 1016 34.38 23.51 2.06
C VAL A 1016 35.89 23.30 1.92
N PRO A 1017 36.76 23.68 2.89
CA PRO A 1017 38.20 23.48 2.73
C PRO A 1017 38.61 22.01 2.55
N ALA A 1018 37.99 21.10 3.30
CA ALA A 1018 38.30 19.68 3.23
C ALA A 1018 37.72 19.01 1.98
N LEU A 1019 36.55 19.48 1.51
CA LEU A 1019 35.97 19.07 0.24
C LEU A 1019 36.85 19.49 -0.94
N ILE A 1020 37.36 20.73 -0.94
CA ILE A 1020 38.30 21.23 -1.96
C ILE A 1020 39.57 20.37 -1.98
N GLU A 1021 40.16 20.08 -0.82
CA GLU A 1021 41.33 19.20 -0.73
C GLU A 1021 41.03 17.81 -1.32
N THR A 1022 39.85 17.24 -1.03
CA THR A 1022 39.43 15.94 -1.56
C THR A 1022 39.29 15.93 -3.08
N VAL A 1023 38.74 17.00 -3.67
CA VAL A 1023 38.70 17.18 -5.13
C VAL A 1023 40.11 17.22 -5.71
N GLN A 1024 41.02 18.00 -5.10
CA GLN A 1024 42.41 18.15 -5.57
C GLN A 1024 43.23 16.86 -5.49
N GLN A 1025 42.93 15.98 -4.54
CA GLN A 1025 43.55 14.65 -4.45
C GLN A 1025 43.14 13.73 -5.61
N GLY A 1026 42.02 14.01 -6.31
CA GLY A 1026 41.60 13.30 -7.52
C GLY A 1026 41.25 11.82 -7.33
N ARG A 1027 41.00 11.37 -6.09
CA ARG A 1027 40.71 9.97 -5.79
C ARG A 1027 39.23 9.65 -6.00
N PHE A 1028 38.91 8.96 -7.09
CA PHE A 1028 37.56 8.46 -7.33
C PHE A 1028 37.20 7.32 -6.37
N PRO A 1029 35.97 7.25 -5.82
CA PRO A 1029 34.82 8.12 -6.06
C PRO A 1029 34.73 9.37 -5.16
N ALA A 1030 35.63 9.52 -4.18
CA ALA A 1030 35.57 10.59 -3.17
C ALA A 1030 35.57 12.00 -3.77
N CYS A 1031 36.38 12.25 -4.80
CA CYS A 1031 36.44 13.55 -5.48
C CYS A 1031 35.12 13.93 -6.18
N ALA A 1032 34.35 12.96 -6.68
CA ALA A 1032 33.05 13.20 -7.33
C ALA A 1032 31.97 13.59 -6.31
N HIS A 1033 31.89 12.86 -5.20
CA HIS A 1033 31.02 13.21 -4.07
C HIS A 1033 31.41 14.56 -3.45
N ALA A 1034 32.70 14.86 -3.39
CA ALA A 1034 33.17 16.16 -2.91
C ALA A 1034 32.74 17.31 -3.84
N LEU A 1035 32.80 17.13 -5.17
CA LEU A 1035 32.28 18.10 -6.14
C LEU A 1035 30.77 18.31 -5.98
N ALA A 1036 29.99 17.24 -5.81
CA ALA A 1036 28.55 17.31 -5.61
C ALA A 1036 28.20 18.13 -4.34
N ALA A 1037 28.87 17.86 -3.22
CA ALA A 1037 28.68 18.62 -1.98
C ALA A 1037 29.05 20.11 -2.15
N LEU A 1038 30.17 20.42 -2.82
CA LEU A 1038 30.58 21.80 -3.09
C LEU A 1038 29.55 22.57 -3.93
N GLY A 1039 28.93 21.91 -4.91
CA GLY A 1039 27.85 22.49 -5.72
C GLY A 1039 26.63 22.90 -4.88
N ARG A 1040 26.28 22.10 -3.86
CA ARG A 1040 25.13 22.36 -2.97
C ARG A 1040 25.41 23.36 -1.84
N ILE A 1041 26.63 23.42 -1.31
CA ILE A 1041 26.97 24.26 -0.13
C ILE A 1041 26.96 25.77 -0.43
N LYS A 1042 27.27 26.18 -1.67
CA LYS A 1042 27.26 27.60 -2.12
C LYS A 1042 27.99 28.56 -1.17
N ASP A 1043 29.31 28.39 -1.08
CA ASP A 1043 30.11 29.17 -0.13
C ASP A 1043 30.17 30.67 -0.46
N ASN A 1044 30.06 31.52 0.57
CA ASN A 1044 30.00 32.97 0.43
C ASN A 1044 31.26 33.62 -0.21
N LYS A 1045 32.36 32.87 -0.30
CA LYS A 1045 33.65 33.35 -0.81
C LYS A 1045 33.96 32.83 -2.21
N ASN A 1046 33.02 32.15 -2.87
CA ASN A 1046 33.19 31.53 -4.18
C ASN A 1046 34.37 30.53 -4.26
N ARG A 1047 34.88 30.01 -3.15
CA ARG A 1047 36.00 29.05 -3.15
C ARG A 1047 35.58 27.73 -3.79
N ALA A 1048 34.35 27.29 -3.52
CA ALA A 1048 33.77 26.12 -4.15
C ALA A 1048 33.58 26.37 -5.65
N TYR A 1049 33.06 27.55 -6.02
CA TYR A 1049 32.88 27.95 -7.42
C TYR A 1049 34.20 27.90 -8.21
N ASP A 1050 35.26 28.53 -7.70
CA ASP A 1050 36.56 28.59 -8.37
C ASP A 1050 37.15 27.19 -8.63
N VAL A 1051 36.98 26.27 -7.66
CA VAL A 1051 37.43 24.88 -7.78
C VAL A 1051 36.58 24.12 -8.78
N ILE A 1052 35.25 24.25 -8.74
CA ILE A 1052 34.35 23.61 -9.71
C ILE A 1052 34.67 24.07 -11.14
N VAL A 1053 34.88 25.38 -11.35
CA VAL A 1053 35.25 25.94 -12.66
C VAL A 1053 36.60 25.42 -13.15
N LYS A 1054 37.57 25.24 -12.25
CA LYS A 1054 38.87 24.62 -12.60
C LYS A 1054 38.69 23.18 -13.08
N GLU A 1055 37.83 22.39 -12.43
CA GLU A 1055 37.59 20.98 -12.77
C GLU A 1055 36.82 20.77 -14.09
N LEU A 1056 36.15 21.80 -14.63
CA LEU A 1056 35.62 21.76 -16.00
C LEU A 1056 36.72 21.54 -17.06
N LYS A 1057 37.98 21.81 -16.74
CA LYS A 1057 39.13 21.60 -17.63
C LYS A 1057 39.95 20.35 -17.27
N ASN A 1058 39.42 19.48 -16.41
CA ASN A 1058 40.12 18.26 -15.99
C ASN A 1058 40.33 17.32 -17.20
N PRO A 1059 41.51 16.68 -17.36
CA PRO A 1059 41.71 15.68 -18.41
C PRO A 1059 40.75 14.48 -18.31
N ASP A 1060 40.34 14.10 -17.11
CA ASP A 1060 39.34 13.07 -16.85
C ASP A 1060 37.95 13.58 -17.19
N TRP A 1061 37.28 12.91 -18.12
CA TRP A 1061 35.93 13.25 -18.56
C TRP A 1061 34.89 13.10 -17.43
N ALA A 1062 35.07 12.15 -16.50
CA ALA A 1062 34.13 11.97 -15.41
C ALA A 1062 34.15 13.19 -14.49
N MET A 1063 35.36 13.68 -14.16
CA MET A 1063 35.56 14.88 -13.36
C MET A 1063 34.98 16.13 -14.03
N ARG A 1064 35.14 16.30 -15.35
CA ARG A 1064 34.49 17.39 -16.08
C ARG A 1064 32.96 17.32 -15.99
N GLY A 1065 32.38 16.13 -16.10
CA GLY A 1065 30.93 15.93 -15.99
C GLY A 1065 30.39 16.24 -14.59
N PHE A 1066 31.06 15.76 -13.54
CA PHE A 1066 30.68 16.10 -12.15
C PHE A 1066 30.89 17.58 -11.83
N ALA A 1067 31.91 18.22 -12.41
CA ALA A 1067 32.10 19.66 -12.29
C ALA A 1067 30.97 20.44 -12.98
N ALA A 1068 30.54 20.02 -14.17
CA ALA A 1068 29.40 20.63 -14.87
C ALA A 1068 28.11 20.53 -14.05
N GLU A 1069 27.84 19.35 -13.47
CA GLU A 1069 26.71 19.12 -12.57
C GLU A 1069 26.77 19.99 -11.31
N ALA A 1070 27.92 20.01 -10.63
CA ALA A 1070 28.13 20.82 -9.43
C ALA A 1070 27.93 22.32 -9.72
N LEU A 1071 28.34 22.79 -10.90
CA LEU A 1071 28.17 24.18 -11.30
C LEU A 1071 26.70 24.54 -11.58
N GLY A 1072 25.93 23.61 -12.14
CA GLY A 1072 24.48 23.71 -12.29
C GLY A 1072 23.76 23.83 -10.94
N GLU A 1073 24.15 23.00 -9.96
CA GLU A 1073 23.60 23.08 -8.59
C GLU A 1073 23.99 24.38 -7.90
N TYR A 1074 25.22 24.86 -8.12
CA TYR A 1074 25.72 26.12 -7.54
C TYR A 1074 24.86 27.31 -7.98
N GLY A 1075 24.49 27.37 -9.26
CA GLY A 1075 23.44 28.28 -9.76
C GLY A 1075 23.87 29.75 -9.92
N ASN A 1076 25.16 30.03 -10.12
CA ASN A 1076 25.66 31.37 -10.47
C ASN A 1076 25.40 31.66 -11.96
N GLN A 1077 24.82 32.82 -12.32
CA GLN A 1077 24.49 33.17 -13.71
C GLN A 1077 25.70 33.15 -14.66
N ASP A 1078 26.90 33.45 -14.16
CA ASP A 1078 28.15 33.39 -14.95
C ASP A 1078 28.53 31.95 -15.36
N ALA A 1079 28.00 30.94 -14.66
CA ALA A 1079 28.21 29.54 -14.99
C ALA A 1079 27.58 29.13 -16.33
N ALA A 1080 26.47 29.75 -16.73
CA ALA A 1080 25.78 29.40 -17.96
C ALA A 1080 26.67 29.65 -19.19
N VAL A 1081 27.45 30.74 -19.17
CA VAL A 1081 28.40 31.07 -20.25
C VAL A 1081 29.53 30.05 -20.30
N LEU A 1082 30.08 29.67 -19.15
CA LEU A 1082 31.16 28.68 -19.06
C LEU A 1082 30.72 27.29 -19.57
N LEU A 1083 29.49 26.89 -19.26
CA LEU A 1083 28.90 25.63 -19.71
C LEU A 1083 28.61 25.64 -21.21
N ASP A 1084 28.11 26.75 -21.76
CA ASP A 1084 27.89 26.91 -23.21
C ASP A 1084 29.20 26.84 -24.00
N ASP A 1085 30.25 27.51 -23.52
CA ASP A 1085 31.58 27.47 -24.13
C ASP A 1085 32.20 26.07 -24.08
N LEU A 1086 32.05 25.36 -22.96
CA LEU A 1086 32.49 23.98 -22.84
C LEU A 1086 31.71 23.08 -23.82
N ASN A 1087 30.40 23.25 -23.96
CA ASN A 1087 29.56 22.43 -24.83
C ASN A 1087 30.00 22.46 -26.31
N LYS A 1088 30.48 23.61 -26.79
CA LYS A 1088 30.96 23.79 -28.17
C LYS A 1088 32.15 22.91 -28.53
N THR A 1089 32.94 22.52 -27.53
CA THR A 1089 34.23 21.83 -27.73
C THR A 1089 34.32 20.47 -27.05
N GLU A 1090 33.36 20.11 -26.20
CA GLU A 1090 33.40 18.88 -25.39
C GLU A 1090 33.08 17.62 -26.22
N PRO A 1091 34.04 16.68 -26.39
CA PRO A 1091 33.80 15.46 -27.15
C PRO A 1091 33.02 14.40 -26.37
N HIS A 1092 33.08 14.39 -25.04
CA HIS A 1092 32.61 13.25 -24.25
C HIS A 1092 31.08 13.30 -24.00
N PRO A 1093 30.31 12.27 -24.39
CA PRO A 1093 28.85 12.29 -24.28
C PRO A 1093 28.31 12.48 -22.85
N PHE A 1094 28.96 11.89 -21.85
CA PHE A 1094 28.57 12.07 -20.44
C PHE A 1094 28.68 13.53 -20.00
N VAL A 1095 29.73 14.23 -20.43
CA VAL A 1095 29.99 15.62 -20.03
C VAL A 1095 28.98 16.54 -20.71
N ARG A 1096 28.71 16.35 -22.02
CA ARG A 1096 27.65 17.08 -22.74
C ARG A 1096 26.29 16.91 -22.08
N HIS A 1097 25.93 15.70 -21.67
CA HIS A 1097 24.68 15.46 -20.95
C HIS A 1097 24.59 16.22 -19.61
N LYS A 1098 25.69 16.24 -18.84
CA LYS A 1098 25.75 17.00 -17.57
C LYS A 1098 25.71 18.51 -17.81
N ILE A 1099 26.33 19.00 -18.87
CA ILE A 1099 26.26 20.39 -19.32
C ILE A 1099 24.81 20.77 -19.69
N GLU A 1100 24.13 19.97 -20.49
CA GLU A 1100 22.73 20.21 -20.87
C GLU A 1100 21.80 20.25 -19.65
N TRP A 1101 21.97 19.29 -18.72
CA TRP A 1101 21.21 19.26 -17.47
C TRP A 1101 21.46 20.52 -16.63
N ALA A 1102 22.73 20.92 -16.48
CA ALA A 1102 23.11 22.11 -15.73
C ALA A 1102 22.57 23.39 -16.40
N SER A 1103 22.64 23.49 -17.73
CA SER A 1103 22.07 24.60 -18.50
C SER A 1103 20.55 24.73 -18.34
N GLY A 1104 19.82 23.61 -18.26
CA GLY A 1104 18.37 23.60 -17.99
C GLY A 1104 17.99 24.25 -16.65
N LYS A 1105 18.81 24.07 -15.61
CA LYS A 1105 18.60 24.69 -14.29
C LYS A 1105 18.70 26.22 -14.32
N PHE A 1106 19.44 26.79 -15.27
CA PHE A 1106 19.52 28.24 -15.46
C PHE A 1106 18.36 28.79 -16.29
N ALA A 1107 17.77 27.97 -17.17
CA ALA A 1107 16.61 28.36 -17.99
C ALA A 1107 15.31 28.43 -17.18
N GLU A 1108 15.13 27.58 -16.16
CA GLU A 1108 13.96 27.59 -15.26
C GLU A 1108 13.87 28.82 -14.33
N LYS A 1109 14.92 29.66 -14.24
CA LYS A 1109 14.98 30.86 -13.37
C LYS A 1109 14.88 32.20 -14.11
N LYS A 1110 14.72 32.18 -15.43
CA LYS A 1110 14.34 33.35 -16.25
C LYS A 1110 12.84 33.32 -16.47
#